data_AF-A0A1V9UD41-F1
#
_entry.id   AF-A0A1V9UD41-F1
#
_cell.length_a   1.000
_cell.length_b   1.000
_cell.length_c   1.000
_cell.angle_alpha   90.00
_cell.angle_beta   90.00
_cell.angle_gamma   90.00
#
_symmetry.space_group_name_H-M   'P 1'
#
loop_
_entity.id
_entity.type
_entity.pdbx_description
1 polymer ?
#
loop_
_entity_poly.entity_id
_entity_poly.type
_entity_poly.pdbx_seq_one_letter_code
_entity_poly.pdbx_strand_id
1 'polypeptide(L)'
;MQNLKIATYNVNGIGARLPNLLQWLEREQPDIVCLQELKAPDKAFPAQDIKAAGYGSLHLGQTSWNGVAILARDAEPLLIRKGLPGMEDDPQARYLEAAAHGVIVGCLYLPNGNPQPGPKFEYKLRWFDCLIAHAESLQSSEHPVVLAGDYNVVPTDEDIYNTRSWLKDALLQPESRACYQRLLAQGWLDSLRHLYPDERLYTYWDYFRKHWQTNSGLRIDHLLLNPALAPHLQQAGVDAWVRDEEHASDHAPTWIRIGDAPKKSGKQSTTTKRSNGAKKKPEEAVAPKPVEHVPAPRKKPGKATLDNAEATALPASIKPELATLVESAPEGDWRYEIKFDGYRVMARIDNGDVKLFTRNGHDWTHKLPRQAQALASLGLESAWLDGEMVVANEEGVPDFQALQNAFEAGRSGNIVYYLFDMPFLNGMDLRQTPVEQRRVALSKVLEGNEDEILRFSEDFEEAPDALLNSACQMKMEGLIGKRVGSAYVSRRSSDWIKLKCKRRQEFVVVGFSEPKGARSKFGALLLGLHDADSGELRYAGKVGTGFTETTLSSIHDQLVRLEASKPAVVNPPTGFEAKGVHWLEPVLLAEVAFAEITKDGSVRHAVFHGLRTDKPAKSITEERAAPPPVSSKKAATKRTKARPTEDQAQPPATSGKIRLTHPERVIDPVSGATKRDLADFYIGVSQWLLPQLAQRPVALVRAPEGVTGELFFQKNAERLAIPGIETMGKKYTGHPVMLINNLEALIGAVQMSAMELHTWNALAEDLERPDRFILDLDPDPALPWRSMVEATQMTQAVLDELGLKSFLKTSGGKGIHVVVPLTPKADWEAVKSFSHAIVKHMAKLLPDRFSAVSGPKNRVGRIFIDYLRNGLGATTICAYSVRTREGLPVSVPIFQEELLEIKGANVWNIRNLHERLGKLDADPWADLSKTRQTITAEMRTRVGLKR
;
A
#
# COMPACT_ATOMS: atom_id res chain seq x y z
N MET A 1 45.48 -1.13 -17.16
CA MET A 1 44.06 -0.85 -16.91
C MET A 1 43.97 0.43 -16.10
N GLN A 2 43.04 1.34 -16.40
CA GLN A 2 42.84 2.54 -15.57
C GLN A 2 42.46 2.13 -14.14
N ASN A 3 42.84 2.92 -13.14
CA ASN A 3 42.46 2.67 -11.76
C ASN A 3 41.01 3.15 -11.59
N LEU A 4 40.06 2.22 -11.46
CA LEU A 4 38.63 2.52 -11.42
C LEU A 4 37.98 1.96 -10.14
N LYS A 5 37.04 2.69 -9.56
CA LYS A 5 36.10 2.20 -8.53
C LYS A 5 34.77 1.89 -9.19
N ILE A 6 34.33 0.64 -9.17
CA ILE A 6 33.04 0.20 -9.71
C ILE A 6 32.15 -0.21 -8.54
N ALA A 7 30.90 0.23 -8.52
CA ALA A 7 29.97 -0.02 -7.43
C ALA A 7 28.59 -0.47 -7.92
N THR A 8 27.87 -1.17 -7.06
CA THR A 8 26.44 -1.44 -7.19
C THR A 8 25.70 -0.97 -5.95
N TYR A 9 24.50 -0.42 -6.14
CA TYR A 9 23.68 0.09 -5.05
C TYR A 9 22.19 0.00 -5.38
N ASN A 10 21.48 -0.90 -4.70
CA ASN A 10 20.02 -0.87 -4.67
C ASN A 10 19.55 0.32 -3.80
N VAL A 11 18.95 1.32 -4.44
CA VAL A 11 18.56 2.57 -3.78
C VAL A 11 17.16 2.50 -3.14
N ASN A 12 16.40 1.43 -3.42
CA ASN A 12 15.05 1.23 -2.92
C ASN A 12 14.14 2.45 -3.18
N GLY A 13 14.16 3.00 -4.38
CA GLY A 13 13.42 4.18 -4.81
C GLY A 13 14.27 5.44 -4.90
N ILE A 14 14.66 5.78 -6.14
CA ILE A 14 15.58 6.87 -6.45
C ILE A 14 15.04 8.24 -6.05
N GLY A 15 13.74 8.50 -6.20
CA GLY A 15 13.15 9.80 -5.88
C GLY A 15 13.33 10.17 -4.40
N ALA A 16 12.94 9.26 -3.49
CA ALA A 16 13.04 9.49 -2.06
C ALA A 16 14.48 9.43 -1.51
N ARG A 17 15.39 8.69 -2.18
CA ARG A 17 16.79 8.51 -1.74
C ARG A 17 17.81 9.31 -2.57
N LEU A 18 17.36 10.22 -3.44
CA LEU A 18 18.26 11.04 -4.26
C LEU A 18 19.28 11.81 -3.40
N PRO A 19 18.91 12.46 -2.27
CA PRO A 19 19.89 13.13 -1.41
C PRO A 19 20.97 12.18 -0.87
N ASN A 20 20.59 10.98 -0.41
CA ASN A 20 21.55 9.98 0.08
C ASN A 20 22.48 9.50 -1.05
N LEU A 21 21.95 9.31 -2.26
CA LEU A 21 22.76 8.94 -3.42
C LEU A 21 23.77 10.05 -3.76
N LEU A 22 23.33 11.31 -3.86
CA LEU A 22 24.20 12.43 -4.20
C LEU A 22 25.31 12.62 -3.16
N GLN A 23 24.98 12.53 -1.87
CA GLN A 23 25.97 12.59 -0.78
C GLN A 23 27.01 11.47 -0.88
N TRP A 24 26.58 10.25 -1.19
CA TRP A 24 27.50 9.13 -1.39
C TRP A 24 28.35 9.30 -2.65
N LEU A 25 27.78 9.74 -3.78
CA LEU A 25 28.51 10.00 -5.02
C LEU A 25 29.58 11.10 -4.84
N GLU A 26 29.26 12.16 -4.09
CA GLU A 26 30.18 13.24 -3.78
C GLU A 26 31.37 12.76 -2.93
N ARG A 27 31.09 11.93 -1.91
CA ARG A 27 32.09 11.45 -0.96
C ARG A 27 32.97 10.33 -1.53
N GLU A 28 32.34 9.31 -2.11
CA GLU A 28 33.00 8.06 -2.47
C GLU A 28 33.47 8.00 -3.93
N GLN A 29 32.94 8.91 -4.75
CA GLN A 29 33.30 9.15 -6.15
C GLN A 29 33.63 7.90 -6.98
N PRO A 30 32.74 6.90 -7.02
CA PRO A 30 32.90 5.76 -7.92
C PRO A 30 32.99 6.20 -9.38
N ASP A 31 33.74 5.47 -10.21
CA ASP A 31 33.82 5.74 -11.65
C ASP A 31 32.63 5.18 -12.41
N ILE A 32 32.09 4.05 -11.95
CA ILE A 32 30.92 3.38 -12.52
C ILE A 32 29.99 2.95 -11.37
N VAL A 33 28.68 3.20 -11.52
CA VAL A 33 27.67 2.78 -10.54
C VAL A 33 26.51 2.08 -11.21
N CYS A 34 26.18 0.88 -10.73
CA CYS A 34 24.95 0.16 -11.08
C CYS A 34 23.89 0.44 -10.01
N LEU A 35 22.78 1.09 -10.37
CA LEU A 35 21.65 1.32 -9.47
C LEU A 35 20.53 0.31 -9.74
N GLN A 36 19.87 -0.16 -8.68
CA GLN A 36 18.72 -1.06 -8.75
C GLN A 36 17.52 -0.51 -7.97
N GLU A 37 16.34 -1.05 -8.28
CA GLU A 37 15.06 -0.73 -7.63
C GLU A 37 14.79 0.78 -7.66
N LEU A 38 14.85 1.36 -8.87
CA LEU A 38 14.69 2.80 -9.06
C LEU A 38 13.31 3.31 -8.62
N LYS A 39 12.24 2.53 -8.82
CA LYS A 39 10.85 2.97 -8.54
C LYS A 39 10.50 4.32 -9.16
N ALA A 40 11.05 4.55 -10.35
CA ALA A 40 10.82 5.72 -11.17
C ALA A 40 10.83 5.31 -12.65
N PRO A 41 9.84 5.72 -13.46
CA PRO A 41 9.92 5.57 -14.92
C PRO A 41 11.06 6.43 -15.48
N ASP A 42 11.50 6.15 -16.71
CA ASP A 42 12.61 6.88 -17.37
C ASP A 42 12.46 8.41 -17.26
N LYS A 43 11.25 8.93 -17.49
CA LYS A 43 10.95 10.38 -17.42
C LYS A 43 11.10 11.01 -16.03
N ALA A 44 11.00 10.22 -14.96
CA ALA A 44 11.12 10.68 -13.59
C ALA A 44 12.50 10.37 -12.98
N PHE A 45 13.41 9.78 -13.76
CA PHE A 45 14.77 9.54 -13.32
C PHE A 45 15.53 10.87 -13.21
N PRO A 46 16.19 11.17 -12.09
CA PRO A 46 16.84 12.47 -11.84
C PRO A 46 18.19 12.60 -12.57
N ALA A 47 18.18 12.45 -13.90
CA ALA A 47 19.39 12.51 -14.73
C ALA A 47 20.10 13.86 -14.63
N GLN A 48 19.35 14.97 -14.44
CA GLN A 48 19.92 16.30 -14.32
C GLN A 48 20.72 16.47 -13.02
N ASP A 49 20.17 16.04 -11.88
CA ASP A 49 20.87 16.11 -10.59
C ASP A 49 22.12 15.22 -10.58
N ILE A 50 22.00 14.03 -11.16
CA ILE A 50 23.13 13.08 -11.31
C ILE A 50 24.21 13.67 -12.22
N LYS A 51 23.81 14.32 -13.32
CA LYS A 51 24.73 15.03 -14.21
C LYS A 51 25.39 16.23 -13.52
N ALA A 52 24.65 16.96 -12.70
CA ALA A 52 25.19 18.06 -11.90
C ALA A 52 26.22 17.56 -10.88
N ALA A 53 26.08 16.33 -10.38
CA ALA A 53 27.08 15.65 -9.56
C ALA A 53 28.29 15.09 -10.35
N GLY A 54 28.35 15.29 -11.68
CA GLY A 54 29.47 14.88 -12.53
C GLY A 54 29.31 13.50 -13.16
N TYR A 55 28.10 12.94 -13.23
CA TYR A 55 27.86 11.59 -13.76
C TYR A 55 26.96 11.60 -15.00
N GLY A 56 27.41 10.99 -16.10
CA GLY A 56 26.52 10.58 -17.17
C GLY A 56 25.70 9.36 -16.74
N SER A 57 24.54 9.15 -17.35
CA SER A 57 23.62 8.10 -16.92
C SER A 57 22.87 7.44 -18.07
N LEU A 58 22.74 6.12 -17.99
CA LEU A 58 21.78 5.33 -18.76
C LEU A 58 20.83 4.66 -17.78
N HIS A 59 19.55 4.66 -18.08
CA HIS A 59 18.55 4.09 -17.20
C HIS A 59 17.47 3.37 -18.02
N LEU A 60 16.88 2.39 -17.35
CA LEU A 60 15.68 1.69 -17.74
C LEU A 60 14.81 1.66 -16.49
N GLY A 61 13.92 2.63 -16.38
CA GLY A 61 13.08 2.91 -15.23
C GLY A 61 11.69 2.28 -15.36
N GLN A 62 11.08 2.04 -14.21
CA GLN A 62 9.70 1.57 -14.06
C GLN A 62 9.13 2.18 -12.77
N THR A 63 7.85 2.56 -12.79
CA THR A 63 7.17 3.28 -11.69
C THR A 63 7.18 2.55 -10.35
N SER A 64 7.20 1.22 -10.38
CA SER A 64 7.05 0.36 -9.20
C SER A 64 8.37 -0.32 -8.82
N TRP A 65 8.30 -1.53 -8.25
CA TRP A 65 9.38 -2.33 -7.67
C TRP A 65 10.66 -2.56 -8.49
N ASN A 66 10.80 -2.05 -9.72
CA ASN A 66 11.90 -2.35 -10.63
C ASN A 66 12.64 -1.08 -11.06
N GLY A 67 13.50 -1.24 -12.05
CA GLY A 67 14.30 -0.18 -12.64
C GLY A 67 15.77 -0.37 -12.34
N VAL A 68 16.60 -0.13 -13.35
CA VAL A 68 18.06 -0.22 -13.27
C VAL A 68 18.70 0.97 -13.98
N ALA A 69 19.84 1.43 -13.47
CA ALA A 69 20.64 2.48 -14.11
C ALA A 69 22.13 2.20 -14.04
N ILE A 70 22.88 2.68 -15.02
CA ILE A 70 24.33 2.71 -15.03
C ILE A 70 24.76 4.17 -15.06
N LEU A 71 25.53 4.58 -14.06
CA LEU A 71 26.16 5.89 -13.99
C LEU A 71 27.64 5.77 -14.35
N ALA A 72 28.18 6.77 -15.03
CA ALA A 72 29.61 6.88 -15.29
C ALA A 72 30.11 8.28 -14.94
N ARG A 73 31.14 8.36 -14.09
CA ARG A 73 31.73 9.64 -13.70
C ARG A 73 32.48 10.25 -14.88
N ASP A 74 32.28 11.55 -15.12
CA ASP A 74 32.93 12.34 -16.19
C ASP A 74 32.80 11.74 -17.60
N ALA A 75 31.80 10.88 -17.83
CA ALA A 75 31.55 10.20 -19.09
C ALA A 75 30.07 9.84 -19.25
N GLU A 76 29.59 9.75 -20.49
CA GLU A 76 28.28 9.15 -20.77
C GLU A 76 28.47 7.65 -21.02
N PRO A 77 27.79 6.75 -20.29
CA PRO A 77 27.85 5.34 -20.57
C PRO A 77 27.23 5.04 -21.93
N LEU A 78 27.83 4.13 -22.69
CA LEU A 78 27.40 3.78 -24.04
C LEU A 78 26.49 2.56 -24.01
N LEU A 79 25.23 2.74 -24.41
CA LEU A 79 24.23 1.68 -24.34
C LEU A 79 24.61 0.53 -25.27
N ILE A 80 24.72 -0.68 -24.72
CA ILE A 80 24.85 -1.92 -25.49
C ILE A 80 23.47 -2.54 -25.67
N ARG A 81 22.70 -2.68 -24.58
CA ARG A 81 21.33 -3.23 -24.64
C ARG A 81 20.47 -2.90 -23.43
N LYS A 82 19.16 -2.85 -23.65
CA LYS A 82 18.09 -2.77 -22.64
C LYS A 82 17.35 -4.11 -22.59
N GLY A 83 17.02 -4.59 -21.39
CA GLY A 83 16.36 -5.89 -21.18
C GLY A 83 17.31 -7.08 -21.29
N LEU A 84 16.95 -8.25 -20.78
CA LEU A 84 17.77 -9.47 -20.78
C LEU A 84 17.43 -10.31 -22.04
N PRO A 85 18.39 -10.94 -22.75
CA PRO A 85 18.05 -11.75 -23.92
C PRO A 85 17.34 -13.04 -23.48
N GLY A 86 16.37 -13.48 -24.28
CA GLY A 86 15.40 -14.52 -23.91
C GLY A 86 14.25 -14.04 -23.02
N MET A 87 14.22 -12.73 -22.71
CA MET A 87 13.18 -12.06 -21.93
C MET A 87 12.70 -10.78 -22.65
N GLU A 88 12.69 -10.78 -23.98
CA GLU A 88 12.38 -9.61 -24.80
C GLU A 88 10.98 -9.04 -24.56
N ASP A 89 10.02 -9.91 -24.24
CA ASP A 89 8.63 -9.54 -23.92
C ASP A 89 8.42 -9.32 -22.40
N ASP A 90 9.47 -9.33 -21.59
CA ASP A 90 9.35 -9.11 -20.15
C ASP A 90 9.09 -7.62 -19.86
N PRO A 91 7.94 -7.26 -19.27
CA PRO A 91 7.62 -5.87 -18.93
C PRO A 91 8.45 -5.34 -17.75
N GLN A 92 9.30 -6.16 -17.12
CA GLN A 92 10.05 -5.76 -15.93
C GLN A 92 11.44 -5.21 -16.29
N ALA A 93 11.65 -3.94 -15.97
CA ALA A 93 12.91 -3.22 -16.14
C ALA A 93 14.00 -3.73 -15.17
N ARG A 94 14.67 -4.83 -15.52
CA ARG A 94 15.59 -5.55 -14.61
C ARG A 94 17.02 -5.72 -15.11
N TYR A 95 17.31 -5.40 -16.36
CA TYR A 95 18.65 -5.58 -16.92
C TYR A 95 18.99 -4.44 -17.89
N LEU A 96 20.18 -3.88 -17.72
CA LEU A 96 20.75 -2.84 -18.57
C LEU A 96 22.23 -3.13 -18.76
N GLU A 97 22.73 -2.97 -19.99
CA GLU A 97 24.12 -3.24 -20.31
C GLU A 97 24.71 -2.06 -21.08
N ALA A 98 25.88 -1.62 -20.66
CA ALA A 98 26.58 -0.48 -21.25
C ALA A 98 28.09 -0.65 -21.18
N ALA A 99 28.81 0.04 -22.07
CA ALA A 99 30.24 0.23 -21.95
C ALA A 99 30.53 1.57 -21.26
N ALA A 100 31.38 1.55 -20.23
CA ALA A 100 31.85 2.75 -19.54
C ALA A 100 33.32 2.56 -19.13
N HIS A 101 34.16 3.58 -19.33
CA HIS A 101 35.59 3.55 -18.98
C HIS A 101 36.36 2.31 -19.47
N GLY A 102 35.98 1.79 -20.65
CA GLY A 102 36.60 0.60 -21.25
C GLY A 102 36.19 -0.74 -20.63
N VAL A 103 35.14 -0.75 -19.80
CA VAL A 103 34.55 -1.94 -19.18
C VAL A 103 33.11 -2.12 -19.68
N ILE A 104 32.74 -3.36 -20.01
CA ILE A 104 31.34 -3.72 -20.25
C ILE A 104 30.69 -4.01 -18.89
N VAL A 105 29.55 -3.37 -18.64
CA VAL A 105 28.86 -3.40 -17.36
C VAL A 105 27.45 -3.94 -17.59
N GLY A 106 27.15 -5.11 -17.03
CA GLY A 106 25.79 -5.63 -16.93
C GLY A 106 25.20 -5.28 -15.57
N CYS A 107 24.29 -4.30 -15.54
CA CYS A 107 23.54 -3.90 -14.35
C CYS A 107 22.25 -4.73 -14.26
N LEU A 108 22.06 -5.44 -13.14
CA LEU A 108 20.92 -6.34 -12.98
C LEU A 108 20.18 -6.18 -11.66
N TYR A 109 18.87 -6.44 -11.70
CA TYR A 109 17.98 -6.54 -10.54
C TYR A 109 17.16 -7.83 -10.63
N LEU A 110 17.73 -8.91 -10.11
CA LEU A 110 17.17 -10.26 -10.23
C LEU A 110 15.84 -10.35 -9.43
N PRO A 111 14.79 -11.01 -9.95
CA PRO A 111 13.52 -11.12 -9.25
C PRO A 111 13.63 -11.74 -7.84
N ASN A 112 12.95 -11.17 -6.85
CA ASN A 112 12.92 -11.69 -5.48
C ASN A 112 12.39 -13.14 -5.39
N GLY A 113 11.25 -13.40 -6.03
CA GLY A 113 10.65 -14.73 -6.18
C GLY A 113 9.70 -15.20 -5.08
N ASN A 114 9.43 -14.39 -4.05
CA ASN A 114 8.44 -14.75 -3.02
C ASN A 114 6.97 -14.46 -3.45
N PRO A 115 5.98 -15.25 -2.98
CA PRO A 115 6.13 -16.45 -2.16
C PRO A 115 6.65 -17.64 -2.98
N GLN A 116 7.32 -18.59 -2.31
CA GLN A 116 7.76 -19.85 -2.89
C GLN A 116 7.13 -21.05 -2.14
N PRO A 117 6.73 -22.12 -2.86
CA PRO A 117 6.70 -22.22 -4.32
C PRO A 117 5.57 -21.35 -4.91
N GLY A 118 5.61 -21.11 -6.22
CA GLY A 118 4.53 -20.42 -6.95
C GLY A 118 5.01 -19.66 -8.19
N PRO A 119 4.09 -19.00 -8.92
CA PRO A 119 4.38 -18.38 -10.22
C PRO A 119 5.49 -17.32 -10.17
N LYS A 120 5.66 -16.62 -9.03
CA LYS A 120 6.75 -15.65 -8.84
C LYS A 120 8.11 -16.31 -8.71
N PHE A 121 8.17 -17.47 -8.04
CA PHE A 121 9.39 -18.25 -7.92
C PHE A 121 9.77 -18.91 -9.25
N GLU A 122 8.78 -19.42 -9.99
CA GLU A 122 8.97 -19.93 -11.35
C GLU A 122 9.50 -18.83 -12.29
N TYR A 123 8.93 -17.63 -12.23
CA TYR A 123 9.43 -16.47 -12.97
C TYR A 123 10.88 -16.12 -12.61
N LYS A 124 11.23 -16.13 -11.32
CA LYS A 124 12.62 -15.92 -10.86
C LYS A 124 13.57 -16.91 -11.50
N LEU A 125 13.26 -18.21 -11.42
CA LEU A 125 14.13 -19.26 -11.95
C LEU A 125 14.29 -19.12 -13.48
N ARG A 126 13.21 -18.87 -14.20
CA ARG A 126 13.24 -18.63 -15.66
C ARG A 126 14.11 -17.42 -16.02
N TRP A 127 13.92 -16.29 -15.32
CA TRP A 127 14.72 -15.09 -15.53
C TRP A 127 16.21 -15.36 -15.27
N PHE A 128 16.52 -16.13 -14.23
CA PHE A 128 17.89 -16.50 -13.88
C PHE A 128 18.53 -17.44 -14.92
N ASP A 129 17.78 -18.40 -15.47
CA ASP A 129 18.27 -19.25 -16.56
C ASP A 129 18.61 -18.43 -17.82
N CYS A 130 17.79 -17.43 -18.16
CA CYS A 130 18.10 -16.49 -19.24
C CYS A 130 19.38 -15.68 -18.93
N LEU A 131 19.59 -15.28 -17.67
CA LEU A 131 20.80 -14.58 -17.26
C LEU A 131 22.03 -15.47 -17.43
N ILE A 132 21.96 -16.73 -16.99
CA ILE A 132 23.05 -17.70 -17.13
C ILE A 132 23.42 -17.88 -18.60
N ALA A 133 22.43 -18.03 -19.49
CA ALA A 133 22.68 -18.18 -20.93
C ALA A 133 23.37 -16.94 -21.53
N HIS A 134 22.92 -15.72 -21.17
CA HIS A 134 23.55 -14.49 -21.65
C HIS A 134 24.95 -14.29 -21.07
N ALA A 135 25.12 -14.58 -19.78
CA ALA A 135 26.37 -14.40 -19.06
C ALA A 135 27.50 -15.24 -19.65
N GLU A 136 27.23 -16.39 -20.26
CA GLU A 136 28.26 -17.20 -20.93
C GLU A 136 28.93 -16.43 -22.08
N SER A 137 28.14 -15.68 -22.86
CA SER A 137 28.68 -14.83 -23.93
C SER A 137 29.57 -13.72 -23.39
N LEU A 138 29.16 -13.09 -22.29
CA LEU A 138 29.91 -12.03 -21.62
C LEU A 138 31.18 -12.55 -20.91
N GLN A 139 31.11 -13.75 -20.35
CA GLN A 139 32.21 -14.42 -19.67
C GLN A 139 33.34 -14.71 -20.65
N SER A 140 32.99 -15.22 -21.84
CA SER A 140 33.94 -15.57 -22.91
C SER A 140 34.52 -14.35 -23.66
N SER A 141 34.00 -13.15 -23.40
CA SER A 141 34.47 -11.92 -24.03
C SER A 141 35.94 -11.62 -23.66
N GLU A 142 36.72 -11.21 -24.66
CA GLU A 142 38.08 -10.70 -24.45
C GLU A 142 38.10 -9.30 -23.82
N HIS A 143 36.95 -8.61 -23.81
CA HIS A 143 36.82 -7.32 -23.15
C HIS A 143 36.62 -7.51 -21.64
N PRO A 144 37.10 -6.56 -20.80
CA PRO A 144 36.80 -6.58 -19.36
C PRO A 144 35.30 -6.42 -19.13
N VAL A 145 34.69 -7.36 -18.41
CA VAL A 145 33.25 -7.36 -18.10
C VAL A 145 33.00 -7.52 -16.61
N VAL A 146 32.04 -6.75 -16.10
CA VAL A 146 31.47 -6.90 -14.76
C VAL A 146 29.96 -7.09 -14.82
N LEU A 147 29.44 -8.08 -14.10
CA LEU A 147 28.01 -8.20 -13.79
C LEU A 147 27.77 -7.74 -12.36
N ALA A 148 27.09 -6.60 -12.22
CA ALA A 148 26.90 -5.91 -10.95
C ALA A 148 25.41 -5.70 -10.67
N GLY A 149 24.98 -5.97 -9.44
CA GLY A 149 23.57 -5.80 -9.09
C GLY A 149 23.15 -6.50 -7.81
N ASP A 150 21.86 -6.37 -7.51
CA ASP A 150 21.15 -7.16 -6.50
C ASP A 150 20.63 -8.44 -7.15
N TYR A 151 21.23 -9.57 -6.74
CA TYR A 151 20.90 -10.89 -7.26
C TYR A 151 19.73 -11.54 -6.53
N ASN A 152 19.20 -10.96 -5.44
CA ASN A 152 18.14 -11.58 -4.65
C ASN A 152 18.40 -13.08 -4.38
N VAL A 153 19.65 -13.44 -4.11
CA VAL A 153 20.10 -14.81 -3.84
C VAL A 153 21.16 -14.74 -2.76
N VAL A 154 21.03 -15.58 -1.73
CA VAL A 154 22.06 -15.75 -0.70
C VAL A 154 22.90 -16.98 -1.08
N PRO A 155 24.14 -16.83 -1.59
CA PRO A 155 24.85 -17.95 -2.23
C PRO A 155 25.15 -19.12 -1.29
N THR A 156 25.55 -18.83 -0.05
CA THR A 156 25.92 -19.82 0.97
C THR A 156 25.43 -19.40 2.35
N ASP A 157 25.60 -20.26 3.35
CA ASP A 157 25.25 -19.92 4.74
C ASP A 157 26.22 -18.93 5.39
N GLU A 158 27.40 -18.70 4.81
CA GLU A 158 28.32 -17.63 5.23
C GLU A 158 27.88 -16.24 4.75
N ASP A 159 26.89 -16.19 3.87
CA ASP A 159 26.35 -14.96 3.28
C ASP A 159 25.13 -14.44 4.06
N ILE A 160 24.87 -14.99 5.24
CA ILE A 160 23.73 -14.65 6.09
C ILE A 160 24.02 -14.89 7.58
N TYR A 161 23.58 -13.96 8.42
CA TYR A 161 23.77 -14.07 9.88
C TYR A 161 23.12 -15.31 10.51
N ASN A 162 21.87 -15.62 10.11
CA ASN A 162 21.10 -16.78 10.58
C ASN A 162 20.07 -17.22 9.54
N THR A 163 20.23 -18.44 9.03
CA THR A 163 19.39 -19.02 7.97
C THR A 163 17.98 -19.37 8.40
N ARG A 164 17.74 -19.67 9.68
CA ARG A 164 16.48 -20.30 10.14
C ARG A 164 15.22 -19.50 9.80
N SER A 165 15.27 -18.17 9.92
CA SER A 165 14.11 -17.32 9.60
C SER A 165 13.89 -17.11 8.11
N TRP A 166 14.85 -17.49 7.28
CA TRP A 166 14.85 -17.29 5.83
C TRP A 166 14.70 -18.61 5.05
N LEU A 167 14.56 -19.76 5.73
CA LEU A 167 14.45 -21.08 5.08
C LEU A 167 13.27 -21.21 4.11
N LYS A 168 12.22 -20.41 4.28
CA LYS A 168 11.06 -20.38 3.37
C LYS A 168 11.14 -19.25 2.34
N ASP A 169 12.18 -18.43 2.40
CA ASP A 169 12.38 -17.32 1.50
C ASP A 169 12.98 -17.81 0.17
N ALA A 170 12.47 -17.31 -0.94
CA ALA A 170 12.96 -17.56 -2.29
C ALA A 170 14.48 -17.31 -2.45
N LEU A 171 15.08 -16.42 -1.66
CA LEU A 171 16.51 -16.10 -1.69
C LEU A 171 17.42 -17.27 -1.26
N LEU A 172 16.93 -18.15 -0.38
CA LEU A 172 17.72 -19.25 0.21
C LEU A 172 17.35 -20.61 -0.38
N GLN A 173 16.38 -20.67 -1.28
CA GLN A 173 15.94 -21.95 -1.82
C GLN A 173 17.05 -22.66 -2.59
N PRO A 174 17.15 -24.00 -2.48
CA PRO A 174 18.16 -24.79 -3.18
C PRO A 174 18.25 -24.47 -4.67
N GLU A 175 17.12 -24.24 -5.33
CA GLU A 175 17.03 -23.92 -6.76
C GLU A 175 17.65 -22.56 -7.09
N SER A 176 17.40 -21.54 -6.26
CA SER A 176 18.02 -20.22 -6.43
C SER A 176 19.53 -20.26 -6.21
N ARG A 177 19.98 -20.99 -5.18
CA ARG A 177 21.41 -21.22 -4.93
C ARG A 177 22.06 -22.01 -6.07
N ALA A 178 21.39 -23.03 -6.59
CA ALA A 178 21.88 -23.84 -7.70
C ALA A 178 22.08 -23.02 -8.98
N CYS A 179 21.15 -22.10 -9.31
CA CYS A 179 21.32 -21.19 -10.44
C CYS A 179 22.55 -20.27 -10.26
N TYR A 180 22.76 -19.72 -9.06
CA TYR A 180 23.94 -18.89 -8.79
C TYR A 180 25.24 -19.70 -8.89
N GLN A 181 25.28 -20.93 -8.38
CA GLN A 181 26.45 -21.81 -8.53
C GLN A 181 26.71 -22.18 -10.00
N ARG A 182 25.66 -22.42 -10.80
CA ARG A 182 25.79 -22.63 -12.25
C ARG A 182 26.37 -21.40 -12.96
N LEU A 183 25.98 -20.20 -12.56
CA LEU A 183 26.58 -18.97 -13.09
C LEU A 183 28.08 -18.90 -12.77
N LEU A 184 28.48 -19.11 -11.51
CA LEU A 184 29.89 -19.11 -11.13
C LEU A 184 30.70 -20.22 -11.82
N ALA A 185 30.10 -21.38 -12.08
CA ALA A 185 30.75 -22.49 -12.77
C ALA A 185 31.20 -22.16 -14.20
N GLN A 186 30.67 -21.09 -14.81
CA GLN A 186 31.17 -20.56 -16.09
C GLN A 186 32.58 -19.94 -15.98
N GLY A 187 33.07 -19.70 -14.75
CA GLY A 187 34.37 -19.06 -14.51
C GLY A 187 34.29 -17.57 -14.19
N TRP A 188 33.15 -17.09 -13.70
CA TRP A 188 33.03 -15.75 -13.12
C TRP A 188 33.68 -15.69 -11.74
N LEU A 189 34.43 -14.63 -11.46
CA LEU A 189 35.02 -14.37 -10.14
C LEU A 189 34.09 -13.52 -9.29
N ASP A 190 33.59 -14.06 -8.18
CA ASP A 190 32.88 -13.29 -7.13
C ASP A 190 33.89 -12.47 -6.33
N SER A 191 33.93 -11.16 -6.59
CA SER A 191 34.97 -10.26 -6.08
C SER A 191 35.06 -10.19 -4.55
N LEU A 192 33.92 -10.12 -3.86
CA LEU A 192 33.89 -10.05 -2.39
C LEU A 192 34.35 -11.38 -1.79
N ARG A 193 33.80 -12.50 -2.25
CA ARG A 193 34.16 -13.81 -1.71
C ARG A 193 35.60 -14.21 -2.06
N HIS A 194 36.14 -13.73 -3.19
CA HIS A 194 37.54 -13.95 -3.54
C HIS A 194 38.51 -13.24 -2.59
N LEU A 195 38.24 -11.97 -2.25
CA LEU A 195 39.11 -11.20 -1.36
C LEU A 195 38.89 -11.52 0.12
N TYR A 196 37.67 -11.92 0.49
CA TYR A 196 37.27 -12.22 1.87
C TYR A 196 36.62 -13.61 1.94
N PRO A 197 37.40 -14.70 1.75
CA PRO A 197 36.88 -16.05 1.66
C PRO A 197 36.18 -16.53 2.94
N ASP A 198 36.65 -16.06 4.10
CA ASP A 198 36.19 -16.53 5.41
C ASP A 198 35.43 -15.45 6.21
N GLU A 199 35.31 -14.22 5.68
CA GLU A 199 34.60 -13.14 6.37
C GLU A 199 33.11 -13.13 6.03
N ARG A 200 32.30 -12.70 7.01
CA ARG A 200 30.87 -12.46 6.85
C ARG A 200 30.64 -11.00 6.50
N LEU A 201 30.59 -10.74 5.20
CA LEU A 201 30.25 -9.44 4.65
C LEU A 201 28.77 -9.44 4.26
N TYR A 202 28.02 -8.42 4.69
CA TYR A 202 26.64 -8.24 4.29
C TYR A 202 26.51 -6.95 3.49
N THR A 203 25.53 -6.93 2.58
CA THR A 203 25.22 -5.81 1.70
C THR A 203 23.78 -5.32 1.91
N TYR A 204 22.96 -6.10 2.61
CA TYR A 204 21.56 -5.86 2.89
C TYR A 204 21.20 -6.10 4.37
N TRP A 205 20.38 -5.22 4.96
CA TRP A 205 19.82 -5.36 6.30
C TRP A 205 18.39 -4.86 6.34
N ASP A 206 17.44 -5.77 6.61
CA ASP A 206 16.04 -5.39 6.77
C ASP A 206 15.85 -4.38 7.93
N TYR A 207 14.80 -3.55 7.82
CA TYR A 207 14.48 -2.53 8.84
C TYR A 207 14.00 -3.11 10.18
N PHE A 208 13.77 -4.42 10.27
CA PHE A 208 13.18 -5.03 11.44
C PHE A 208 14.25 -5.43 12.47
N ARG A 209 13.82 -5.50 13.74
CA ARG A 209 14.53 -6.20 14.82
C ARG A 209 16.00 -5.78 15.00
N LYS A 210 16.28 -4.51 14.69
CA LYS A 210 17.58 -3.88 14.82
C LYS A 210 18.69 -4.62 14.07
N HIS A 211 18.39 -5.18 12.89
CA HIS A 211 19.37 -5.95 12.12
C HIS A 211 20.56 -5.13 11.68
N TRP A 212 20.36 -3.85 11.33
CA TRP A 212 21.47 -2.94 11.11
C TRP A 212 22.38 -2.82 12.34
N GLN A 213 21.81 -2.51 13.52
CA GLN A 213 22.58 -2.31 14.76
C GLN A 213 23.23 -3.58 15.31
N THR A 214 22.76 -4.75 14.91
CA THR A 214 23.32 -6.05 15.31
C THR A 214 24.14 -6.71 14.19
N ASN A 215 24.36 -5.99 13.09
CA ASN A 215 24.99 -6.47 11.87
C ASN A 215 24.45 -7.85 11.41
N SER A 216 23.13 -8.01 11.44
CA SER A 216 22.42 -9.24 11.05
C SER A 216 21.89 -9.11 9.61
N GLY A 217 22.79 -9.21 8.62
CA GLY A 217 22.48 -8.93 7.22
C GLY A 217 22.53 -10.13 6.27
N LEU A 218 22.35 -9.84 4.99
CA LEU A 218 22.52 -10.76 3.86
C LEU A 218 23.55 -10.19 2.88
N ARG A 219 24.30 -11.07 2.20
CA ARG A 219 25.07 -10.71 1.00
C ARG A 219 24.28 -11.13 -0.23
N ILE A 220 23.66 -10.15 -0.88
CA ILE A 220 22.84 -10.35 -2.08
C ILE A 220 23.23 -9.40 -3.23
N ASP A 221 24.05 -8.39 -2.95
CA ASP A 221 24.63 -7.50 -3.94
C ASP A 221 26.01 -8.02 -4.33
N HIS A 222 26.23 -8.30 -5.62
CA HIS A 222 27.45 -8.93 -6.10
C HIS A 222 28.04 -8.18 -7.30
N LEU A 223 29.37 -8.20 -7.42
CA LEU A 223 30.11 -7.79 -8.61
C LEU A 223 30.93 -9.00 -9.09
N LEU A 224 30.48 -9.62 -10.18
CA LEU A 224 31.13 -10.78 -10.79
C LEU A 224 32.02 -10.32 -11.95
N LEU A 225 33.26 -10.81 -11.98
CA LEU A 225 34.27 -10.38 -12.96
C LEU A 225 34.59 -11.52 -13.94
N ASN A 226 34.66 -11.19 -15.23
CA ASN A 226 35.11 -12.16 -16.23
C ASN A 226 36.64 -12.34 -16.16
N PRO A 227 37.22 -13.35 -16.84
CA PRO A 227 38.65 -13.62 -16.80
C PRO A 227 39.54 -12.45 -17.29
N ALA A 228 39.03 -11.57 -18.16
CA ALA A 228 39.77 -10.40 -18.61
C ALA A 228 39.87 -9.32 -17.51
N LEU A 229 38.84 -9.15 -16.68
CA LEU A 229 38.80 -8.15 -15.61
C LEU A 229 39.36 -8.65 -14.27
N ALA A 230 39.16 -9.92 -13.96
CA ALA A 230 39.52 -10.53 -12.68
C ALA A 230 40.98 -10.30 -12.22
N PRO A 231 42.02 -10.39 -13.08
CA PRO A 231 43.41 -10.16 -12.68
C PRO A 231 43.71 -8.72 -12.23
N HIS A 232 42.81 -7.78 -12.51
CA HIS A 232 42.94 -6.37 -12.16
C HIS A 232 42.25 -6.02 -10.84
N LEU A 233 41.53 -6.95 -10.19
CA LEU A 233 40.90 -6.72 -8.90
C LEU A 233 41.96 -6.46 -7.82
N GLN A 234 41.86 -5.31 -7.16
CA GLN A 234 42.78 -4.91 -6.09
C GLN A 234 42.13 -4.90 -4.71
N GLN A 235 40.91 -4.38 -4.63
CA GLN A 235 40.16 -4.21 -3.38
C GLN A 235 38.67 -4.40 -3.63
N ALA A 236 37.93 -4.78 -2.59
CA ALA A 236 36.47 -4.76 -2.56
C ALA A 236 36.00 -4.33 -1.17
N GLY A 237 34.78 -3.83 -1.08
CA GLY A 237 34.20 -3.40 0.19
C GLY A 237 32.72 -3.08 0.09
N VAL A 238 32.16 -2.73 1.25
CA VAL A 238 30.78 -2.28 1.42
C VAL A 238 30.81 -0.97 2.18
N ASP A 239 30.22 0.09 1.62
CA ASP A 239 30.13 1.40 2.25
C ASP A 239 28.96 1.41 3.26
N ALA A 240 29.06 0.54 4.28
CA ALA A 240 27.98 0.27 5.23
C ALA A 240 27.56 1.51 6.04
N TRP A 241 28.44 2.52 6.17
CA TRP A 241 28.14 3.79 6.83
C TRP A 241 26.89 4.49 6.26
N VAL A 242 26.56 4.26 4.98
CA VAL A 242 25.36 4.83 4.35
C VAL A 242 24.08 4.40 5.08
N ARG A 243 24.08 3.25 5.78
CA ARG A 243 22.94 2.76 6.56
C ARG A 243 22.67 3.55 7.85
N ASP A 244 23.62 4.37 8.30
CA ASP A 244 23.45 5.26 9.46
C ASP A 244 22.74 6.57 9.07
N GLU A 245 22.60 6.87 7.78
CA GLU A 245 21.93 8.08 7.29
C GLU A 245 20.41 8.01 7.44
N GLU A 246 19.77 9.17 7.59
CA GLU A 246 18.31 9.25 7.63
C GLU A 246 17.72 8.81 6.28
N HIS A 247 16.62 8.05 6.33
CA HIS A 247 15.95 7.48 5.15
C HIS A 247 16.81 6.55 4.26
N ALA A 248 17.96 6.07 4.74
CA ALA A 248 18.85 5.17 4.01
C ALA A 248 18.13 3.92 3.47
N SER A 249 18.57 3.47 2.29
CA SER A 249 18.18 2.17 1.71
C SER A 249 18.49 1.03 2.69
N ASP A 250 17.75 -0.07 2.62
CA ASP A 250 18.07 -1.32 3.32
C ASP A 250 19.30 -2.04 2.74
N HIS A 251 19.80 -1.59 1.59
CA HIS A 251 21.09 -1.97 1.03
C HIS A 251 22.19 -0.94 1.33
N ALA A 252 23.44 -1.38 1.28
CA ALA A 252 24.61 -0.50 1.28
C ALA A 252 25.37 -0.64 -0.06
N PRO A 253 25.98 0.46 -0.56
CA PRO A 253 26.78 0.39 -1.78
C PRO A 253 27.92 -0.62 -1.64
N THR A 254 28.01 -1.54 -2.61
CA THR A 254 29.03 -2.57 -2.66
C THR A 254 29.96 -2.27 -3.83
N TRP A 255 31.27 -2.30 -3.62
CA TRP A 255 32.23 -1.79 -4.60
C TRP A 255 33.49 -2.62 -4.73
N ILE A 256 34.17 -2.45 -5.87
CA ILE A 256 35.50 -2.96 -6.16
C ILE A 256 36.40 -1.84 -6.66
N ARG A 257 37.70 -2.00 -6.46
CA ARG A 257 38.74 -1.21 -7.15
C ARG A 257 39.52 -2.12 -8.07
N ILE A 258 39.64 -1.69 -9.31
CA ILE A 258 40.41 -2.36 -10.36
C ILE A 258 41.56 -1.47 -10.79
N GLY A 259 42.71 -2.05 -11.09
CA GLY A 259 43.87 -1.30 -11.55
C GLY A 259 45.03 -2.20 -11.96
N ASP A 260 46.14 -1.59 -12.35
CA ASP A 260 47.36 -2.34 -12.66
C ASP A 260 47.96 -2.96 -11.39
N ALA A 261 48.42 -4.21 -11.49
CA ALA A 261 49.12 -4.85 -10.38
C ALA A 261 50.29 -3.97 -9.92
N PRO A 262 50.48 -3.76 -8.60
CA PRO A 262 51.58 -2.93 -8.12
C PRO A 262 52.91 -3.50 -8.62
N LYS A 263 53.72 -2.65 -9.28
CA LYS A 263 55.11 -2.97 -9.62
C LYS A 263 55.85 -3.30 -8.32
N LYS A 264 56.13 -4.59 -8.08
CA LYS A 264 56.91 -5.05 -6.93
C LYS A 264 58.25 -4.29 -6.91
N SER A 265 58.41 -3.40 -5.94
CA SER A 265 59.72 -2.84 -5.58
C SER A 265 60.57 -3.98 -4.99
N GLY A 266 61.81 -4.06 -5.46
CA GLY A 266 62.63 -5.25 -5.35
C GLY A 266 63.01 -5.67 -3.93
N LYS A 267 63.09 -6.98 -3.73
CA LYS A 267 64.10 -7.64 -2.89
C LYS A 267 64.60 -8.90 -3.59
N GLN A 268 65.90 -9.11 -3.41
CA GLN A 268 66.83 -9.92 -4.20
C GLN A 268 66.60 -11.44 -4.15
N SER A 269 67.20 -12.10 -5.16
CA SER A 269 67.75 -13.46 -5.15
C SER A 269 66.71 -14.59 -5.23
N THR A 270 66.78 -15.60 -6.10
CA THR A 270 67.90 -16.30 -6.75
C THR A 270 67.48 -16.87 -8.10
N THR A 271 68.45 -16.94 -9.01
CA THR A 271 68.55 -17.65 -10.29
C THR A 271 67.80 -18.99 -10.44
N THR A 272 67.19 -19.21 -11.61
CA THR A 272 67.60 -20.31 -12.53
C THR A 272 67.09 -20.09 -13.96
N LYS A 273 68.00 -20.31 -14.92
CA LYS A 273 67.87 -20.20 -16.38
C LYS A 273 67.02 -21.34 -16.99
N ARG A 274 66.35 -21.05 -18.11
CA ARG A 274 66.20 -21.81 -19.39
C ARG A 274 64.90 -21.35 -20.08
N SER A 275 64.74 -21.22 -21.39
CA SER A 275 65.60 -21.19 -22.57
C SER A 275 64.72 -20.83 -23.76
N ASN A 276 65.22 -19.94 -24.63
CA ASN A 276 64.93 -19.68 -26.05
C ASN A 276 63.76 -20.32 -26.81
N GLY A 277 63.17 -19.47 -27.66
CA GLY A 277 62.72 -19.78 -29.04
C GLY A 277 61.39 -19.11 -29.39
N ALA A 278 61.11 -18.54 -30.55
CA ALA A 278 61.89 -18.01 -31.67
C ALA A 278 60.94 -17.08 -32.44
N LYS A 279 61.51 -16.07 -33.12
CA LYS A 279 60.84 -15.07 -33.96
C LYS A 279 60.03 -15.68 -35.11
N LYS A 280 58.98 -14.98 -35.56
CA LYS A 280 58.81 -14.58 -36.98
C LYS A 280 57.88 -13.36 -37.10
N LYS A 281 58.25 -12.50 -38.04
CA LYS A 281 57.64 -11.23 -38.48
C LYS A 281 57.73 -11.29 -40.03
N PRO A 282 57.17 -10.32 -40.77
CA PRO A 282 55.77 -10.11 -41.15
C PRO A 282 55.57 -10.36 -42.68
N GLU A 283 54.33 -10.28 -43.18
CA GLU A 283 54.09 -10.05 -44.61
C GLU A 283 52.89 -9.12 -44.84
N GLU A 284 53.00 -8.32 -45.90
CA GLU A 284 52.29 -7.07 -46.18
C GLU A 284 50.91 -7.20 -46.84
N ALA A 285 50.07 -6.20 -46.53
CA ALA A 285 49.16 -5.42 -47.39
C ALA A 285 48.21 -6.10 -48.39
N VAL A 286 46.90 -5.81 -48.25
CA VAL A 286 46.05 -5.25 -49.33
C VAL A 286 44.93 -4.42 -48.70
N ALA A 287 44.75 -3.17 -49.16
CA ALA A 287 43.60 -2.32 -48.85
C ALA A 287 42.46 -2.54 -49.86
N PRO A 288 41.17 -2.47 -49.46
CA PRO A 288 40.08 -2.19 -50.38
C PRO A 288 39.40 -0.83 -50.10
N LYS A 289 38.95 -0.27 -51.22
CA LYS A 289 38.30 1.03 -51.45
C LYS A 289 36.83 1.07 -50.98
N PRO A 290 36.21 2.28 -50.92
CA PRO A 290 34.91 2.50 -50.28
C PRO A 290 33.74 2.02 -51.16
N VAL A 291 32.71 1.47 -50.53
CA VAL A 291 31.45 1.09 -51.17
C VAL A 291 30.38 2.12 -50.81
N GLU A 292 29.83 2.77 -51.83
CA GLU A 292 28.70 3.70 -51.73
C GLU A 292 27.45 2.99 -51.20
N HIS A 293 26.79 3.63 -50.23
CA HIS A 293 25.55 3.15 -49.65
C HIS A 293 24.36 3.73 -50.43
N VAL A 294 23.72 2.89 -51.27
CA VAL A 294 22.39 3.17 -51.82
C VAL A 294 21.36 3.03 -50.70
N PRO A 295 20.47 4.02 -50.46
CA PRO A 295 19.50 3.94 -49.37
C PRO A 295 18.34 3.01 -49.75
N ALA A 296 18.11 1.97 -48.93
CA ALA A 296 16.91 1.15 -49.02
C ALA A 296 15.67 1.96 -48.57
N PRO A 297 14.49 1.75 -49.19
CA PRO A 297 13.34 2.63 -48.98
C PRO A 297 12.72 2.42 -47.59
N ARG A 298 12.52 3.53 -46.88
CA ARG A 298 11.76 3.60 -45.63
C ARG A 298 10.35 3.03 -45.87
N LYS A 299 10.00 1.95 -45.17
CA LYS A 299 8.60 1.53 -45.00
C LYS A 299 7.86 2.68 -44.32
N LYS A 300 6.84 3.22 -45.00
CA LYS A 300 5.91 4.19 -44.41
C LYS A 300 5.25 3.55 -43.19
N PRO A 301 5.10 4.27 -42.06
CA PRO A 301 4.27 3.79 -40.96
C PRO A 301 2.85 3.59 -41.51
N GLY A 302 2.24 2.44 -41.20
CA GLY A 302 0.84 2.20 -41.53
C GLY A 302 0.00 3.34 -40.96
N LYS A 303 -0.89 3.92 -41.76
CA LYS A 303 -1.90 4.85 -41.28
C LYS A 303 -2.71 4.13 -40.21
N ALA A 304 -2.55 4.49 -38.94
CA ALA A 304 -3.56 4.21 -37.94
C ALA A 304 -4.80 5.03 -38.34
N THR A 305 -5.84 4.36 -38.81
CA THR A 305 -7.15 4.99 -39.06
C THR A 305 -7.79 5.29 -37.71
N LEU A 306 -8.18 6.54 -37.47
CA LEU A 306 -9.03 6.91 -36.33
C LEU A 306 -10.45 6.47 -36.68
N ASP A 307 -10.91 5.40 -36.06
CA ASP A 307 -12.22 4.82 -36.34
C ASP A 307 -13.32 5.79 -35.90
N ASN A 308 -14.39 5.89 -36.69
CA ASN A 308 -15.54 6.78 -36.44
C ASN A 308 -15.19 8.28 -36.28
N ALA A 309 -14.03 8.73 -36.80
CA ALA A 309 -13.70 10.14 -36.86
C ALA A 309 -14.51 10.82 -37.99
N GLU A 310 -15.24 11.88 -37.68
CA GLU A 310 -16.10 12.58 -38.64
C GLU A 310 -15.55 13.97 -38.97
N ALA A 311 -15.44 14.30 -40.26
CA ALA A 311 -15.04 15.65 -40.66
C ALA A 311 -16.14 16.66 -40.33
N THR A 312 -15.82 17.68 -39.52
CA THR A 312 -16.76 18.74 -39.14
C THR A 312 -16.04 20.03 -38.77
N ALA A 313 -16.77 21.15 -38.78
CA ALA A 313 -16.23 22.43 -38.35
C ALA A 313 -15.92 22.43 -36.85
N LEU A 314 -14.89 23.17 -36.43
CA LEU A 314 -14.48 23.29 -35.02
C LEU A 314 -15.66 23.74 -34.15
N PRO A 315 -16.12 22.92 -33.19
CA PRO A 315 -17.23 23.28 -32.33
C PRO A 315 -16.92 24.54 -31.51
N ALA A 316 -17.93 25.41 -31.38
CA ALA A 316 -17.81 26.63 -30.56
C ALA A 316 -17.69 26.31 -29.06
N SER A 317 -18.27 25.20 -28.60
CA SER A 317 -18.15 24.72 -27.22
C SER A 317 -18.30 23.19 -27.17
N ILE A 318 -17.57 22.55 -26.25
CA ILE A 318 -17.75 21.15 -25.87
C ILE A 318 -17.86 21.09 -24.34
N LYS A 319 -18.87 20.40 -23.84
CA LYS A 319 -18.99 20.14 -22.40
C LYS A 319 -18.17 18.90 -22.04
N PRO A 320 -17.42 18.94 -20.93
CA PRO A 320 -16.58 17.81 -20.54
C PRO A 320 -17.41 16.60 -20.10
N GLU A 321 -16.89 15.41 -20.35
CA GLU A 321 -17.43 14.15 -19.82
C GLU A 321 -17.24 14.05 -18.30
N LEU A 322 -18.24 13.53 -17.57
CA LEU A 322 -18.21 13.45 -16.11
C LEU A 322 -18.07 12.00 -15.63
N ALA A 323 -17.05 11.75 -14.82
CA ALA A 323 -16.80 10.42 -14.26
C ALA A 323 -17.83 10.00 -13.18
N THR A 324 -18.18 8.73 -13.14
CA THR A 324 -19.06 8.13 -12.11
C THR A 324 -18.23 7.57 -10.94
N LEU A 325 -18.60 7.92 -9.69
CA LEU A 325 -17.96 7.35 -8.50
C LEU A 325 -18.42 5.89 -8.33
N VAL A 326 -17.48 4.96 -8.18
CA VAL A 326 -17.75 3.54 -7.90
C VAL A 326 -16.96 3.07 -6.68
N GLU A 327 -17.44 2.03 -6.00
CA GLU A 327 -16.80 1.51 -4.78
C GLU A 327 -15.59 0.60 -5.05
N SER A 328 -15.58 -0.08 -6.19
CA SER A 328 -14.50 -0.97 -6.62
C SER A 328 -14.36 -0.95 -8.15
N ALA A 329 -13.19 -1.40 -8.63
CA ALA A 329 -12.88 -1.50 -10.04
C ALA A 329 -13.83 -2.49 -10.73
N PRO A 330 -14.54 -2.10 -11.81
CA PRO A 330 -15.47 -2.99 -12.49
C PRO A 330 -14.74 -4.04 -13.33
N GLU A 331 -15.38 -5.19 -13.53
CA GLU A 331 -14.89 -6.21 -14.46
C GLU A 331 -14.92 -5.73 -15.93
N GLY A 332 -14.03 -6.29 -16.74
CA GLY A 332 -13.91 -6.04 -18.19
C GLY A 332 -12.63 -5.30 -18.58
N ASP A 333 -12.56 -4.86 -19.84
CA ASP A 333 -11.41 -4.14 -20.37
C ASP A 333 -11.49 -2.65 -20.00
N TRP A 334 -10.67 -2.25 -19.03
CA TRP A 334 -10.57 -0.89 -18.51
C TRP A 334 -9.13 -0.44 -18.47
N ARG A 335 -8.90 0.84 -18.76
CA ARG A 335 -7.60 1.52 -18.61
C ARG A 335 -7.68 2.46 -17.43
N TYR A 336 -6.69 2.43 -16.54
CA TYR A 336 -6.68 3.23 -15.32
C TYR A 336 -5.55 4.26 -15.34
N GLU A 337 -5.84 5.50 -14.98
CA GLU A 337 -4.87 6.59 -14.83
C GLU A 337 -4.99 7.25 -13.45
N ILE A 338 -4.04 8.10 -13.08
CA ILE A 338 -4.09 8.82 -11.80
C ILE A 338 -5.29 9.76 -11.80
N LYS A 339 -6.07 9.73 -10.71
CA LYS A 339 -7.03 10.80 -10.46
C LYS A 339 -6.28 12.01 -9.90
N PHE A 340 -6.17 13.05 -10.73
CA PHE A 340 -5.68 14.33 -10.29
C PHE A 340 -6.73 15.10 -9.47
N ASP A 341 -6.20 16.00 -8.66
CA ASP A 341 -6.93 16.83 -7.71
C ASP A 341 -6.65 18.31 -8.03
N GLY A 342 -7.34 18.83 -9.05
CA GLY A 342 -7.06 20.15 -9.62
C GLY A 342 -8.27 20.84 -10.26
N TYR A 343 -7.97 21.79 -11.15
CA TYR A 343 -9.00 22.48 -11.94
C TYR A 343 -9.11 21.84 -13.33
N ARG A 344 -10.28 21.26 -13.63
CA ARG A 344 -10.57 20.73 -14.98
C ARG A 344 -10.72 21.86 -15.99
N VAL A 345 -9.91 21.80 -17.03
CA VAL A 345 -9.86 22.80 -18.10
C VAL A 345 -10.03 22.11 -19.44
N MET A 346 -10.74 22.79 -20.35
CA MET A 346 -10.92 22.41 -21.74
C MET A 346 -10.22 23.46 -22.60
N ALA A 347 -9.19 23.06 -23.34
CA ALA A 347 -8.47 23.93 -24.24
C ALA A 347 -9.08 23.86 -25.64
N ARG A 348 -9.56 24.99 -26.16
CA ARG A 348 -9.94 25.17 -27.55
C ARG A 348 -8.78 25.83 -28.29
N ILE A 349 -8.35 25.24 -29.39
CA ILE A 349 -7.31 25.78 -30.26
C ILE A 349 -7.94 26.04 -31.63
N ASP A 350 -7.70 27.21 -32.18
CA ASP A 350 -8.18 27.65 -33.49
C ASP A 350 -7.07 28.46 -34.18
N ASN A 351 -6.28 27.80 -35.03
CA ASN A 351 -5.17 28.40 -35.76
C ASN A 351 -4.21 29.21 -34.86
N GLY A 352 -3.82 28.63 -33.72
CA GLY A 352 -2.94 29.26 -32.74
C GLY A 352 -3.65 30.20 -31.73
N ASP A 353 -4.93 30.53 -31.92
CA ASP A 353 -5.75 31.17 -30.86
C ASP A 353 -6.17 30.11 -29.84
N VAL A 354 -5.68 30.24 -28.61
CA VAL A 354 -5.95 29.28 -27.52
C VAL A 354 -6.87 29.90 -26.50
N LYS A 355 -7.97 29.21 -26.21
CA LYS A 355 -8.88 29.55 -25.12
C LYS A 355 -8.98 28.42 -24.11
N LEU A 356 -8.81 28.75 -22.84
CA LEU A 356 -8.83 27.81 -21.72
C LEU A 356 -10.13 27.96 -20.95
N PHE A 357 -11.06 27.03 -21.17
CA PHE A 357 -12.37 27.06 -20.54
C PHE A 357 -12.40 26.18 -19.29
N THR A 358 -12.87 26.72 -18.18
CA THR A 358 -13.23 25.91 -17.00
C THR A 358 -14.34 24.92 -17.34
N ARG A 359 -14.59 23.97 -16.45
CA ARG A 359 -15.72 23.02 -16.54
C ARG A 359 -17.08 23.66 -16.89
N ASN A 360 -17.35 24.90 -16.48
CA ASN A 360 -18.62 25.58 -16.77
C ASN A 360 -18.54 26.56 -17.96
N GLY A 361 -17.43 26.59 -18.68
CA GLY A 361 -17.26 27.43 -19.87
C GLY A 361 -16.73 28.83 -19.61
N HIS A 362 -16.27 29.16 -18.40
CA HIS A 362 -15.60 30.45 -18.16
C HIS A 362 -14.19 30.44 -18.74
N ASP A 363 -13.84 31.52 -19.45
CA ASP A 363 -12.52 31.71 -20.05
C ASP A 363 -11.49 32.14 -18.98
N TRP A 364 -10.51 31.28 -18.75
CA TRP A 364 -9.38 31.47 -17.82
C TRP A 364 -8.05 31.70 -18.54
N THR A 365 -8.06 31.97 -19.85
CA THR A 365 -6.84 32.17 -20.65
C THR A 365 -5.94 33.25 -20.05
N HIS A 366 -6.51 34.36 -19.60
CA HIS A 366 -5.77 35.46 -18.95
C HIS A 366 -5.08 35.08 -17.63
N LYS A 367 -5.56 34.02 -16.94
CA LYS A 367 -4.95 33.52 -15.70
C LYS A 367 -3.84 32.50 -15.97
N LEU A 368 -3.84 31.91 -17.17
CA LEU A 368 -2.97 30.80 -17.57
C LEU A 368 -2.22 31.13 -18.89
N PRO A 369 -1.53 32.28 -18.97
CA PRO A 369 -0.90 32.71 -20.22
C PRO A 369 0.21 31.76 -20.69
N ARG A 370 0.97 31.16 -19.75
CA ARG A 370 2.05 30.23 -20.09
C ARG A 370 1.51 28.94 -20.72
N GLN A 371 0.44 28.38 -20.15
CA GLN A 371 -0.20 27.16 -20.68
C GLN A 371 -0.85 27.42 -22.03
N ALA A 372 -1.48 28.59 -22.22
CA ALA A 372 -2.02 28.99 -23.52
C ALA A 372 -0.92 29.10 -24.59
N GLN A 373 0.24 29.67 -24.23
CA GLN A 373 1.38 29.78 -25.13
C GLN A 373 1.97 28.41 -25.51
N ALA A 374 2.14 27.50 -24.54
CA ALA A 374 2.61 26.15 -24.83
C ALA A 374 1.63 25.38 -25.74
N LEU A 375 0.32 25.52 -25.51
CA LEU A 375 -0.68 24.91 -26.38
C LEU A 375 -0.66 25.48 -27.81
N ALA A 376 -0.43 26.77 -27.95
CA ALA A 376 -0.27 27.40 -29.27
C ALA A 376 0.98 26.87 -30.01
N SER A 377 2.05 26.58 -29.26
CA SER A 377 3.30 26.04 -29.81
C SER A 377 3.19 24.62 -30.37
N LEU A 378 2.11 23.89 -30.05
CA LEU A 378 1.82 22.58 -30.64
C LEU A 378 1.52 22.64 -32.15
N GLY A 379 1.25 23.83 -32.69
CA GLY A 379 1.05 24.03 -34.14
C GLY A 379 -0.21 23.35 -34.69
N LEU A 380 -1.24 23.17 -33.87
CA LEU A 380 -2.50 22.55 -34.27
C LEU A 380 -3.39 23.54 -35.03
N GLU A 381 -4.00 23.12 -36.13
CA GLU A 381 -4.95 23.93 -36.89
C GLU A 381 -6.25 24.14 -36.08
N SER A 382 -6.76 23.08 -35.46
CA SER A 382 -7.93 23.18 -34.58
C SER A 382 -7.97 22.02 -33.60
N ALA A 383 -8.33 22.26 -32.33
CA ALA A 383 -8.43 21.18 -31.36
C ALA A 383 -9.36 21.50 -30.19
N TRP A 384 -9.88 20.45 -29.58
CA TRP A 384 -10.37 20.48 -28.20
C TRP A 384 -9.60 19.44 -27.39
N LEU A 385 -8.90 19.90 -26.34
CA LEU A 385 -8.13 19.05 -25.44
C LEU A 385 -8.69 19.13 -24.02
N ASP A 386 -8.82 17.98 -23.36
CA ASP A 386 -9.39 17.83 -22.02
C ASP A 386 -8.32 17.40 -21.03
N GLY A 387 -8.24 18.13 -19.91
CA GLY A 387 -7.22 17.90 -18.90
C GLY A 387 -7.50 18.56 -17.56
N GLU A 388 -6.51 18.49 -16.68
CA GLU A 388 -6.56 19.00 -15.33
C GLU A 388 -5.30 19.79 -14.98
N MET A 389 -5.50 21.00 -14.43
CA MET A 389 -4.43 21.88 -13.98
C MET A 389 -4.04 21.51 -12.55
N VAL A 390 -2.76 21.23 -12.32
CA VAL A 390 -2.23 20.69 -11.07
C VAL A 390 -0.94 21.41 -10.70
N VAL A 391 -0.71 21.61 -9.40
CA VAL A 391 0.61 21.96 -8.84
C VAL A 391 1.02 20.80 -7.95
N ALA A 392 2.27 20.32 -8.09
CA ALA A 392 2.82 19.32 -7.19
C ALA A 392 3.52 20.02 -6.00
N ASN A 393 3.50 19.38 -4.83
CA ASN A 393 4.31 19.79 -3.68
C ASN A 393 5.77 19.31 -3.82
N GLU A 394 6.59 19.59 -2.80
CA GLU A 394 8.02 19.20 -2.75
C GLU A 394 8.25 17.68 -2.81
N GLU A 395 7.23 16.87 -2.52
CA GLU A 395 7.25 15.41 -2.60
C GLU A 395 6.74 14.88 -3.96
N GLY A 396 6.41 15.76 -4.91
CA GLY A 396 5.89 15.40 -6.24
C GLY A 396 4.40 15.02 -6.27
N VAL A 397 3.67 15.22 -5.18
CA VAL A 397 2.23 14.88 -5.04
C VAL A 397 1.37 16.11 -5.38
N PRO A 398 0.26 15.96 -6.14
CA PRO A 398 -0.70 17.04 -6.37
C PRO A 398 -1.16 17.72 -5.08
N ASP A 399 -0.99 19.04 -5.01
CA ASP A 399 -1.37 19.89 -3.89
C ASP A 399 -2.32 21.00 -4.37
N PHE A 400 -3.59 20.80 -4.02
CA PHE A 400 -4.66 21.72 -4.40
C PHE A 400 -4.55 23.09 -3.71
N GLN A 401 -4.03 23.14 -2.48
CA GLN A 401 -3.88 24.42 -1.77
C GLN A 401 -2.76 25.24 -2.41
N ALA A 402 -1.66 24.59 -2.81
CA ALA A 402 -0.60 25.22 -3.58
C ALA A 402 -1.11 25.74 -4.94
N LEU A 403 -1.98 24.98 -5.62
CA LEU A 403 -2.63 25.41 -6.87
C LEU A 403 -3.45 26.69 -6.68
N GLN A 404 -4.26 26.78 -5.62
CA GLN A 404 -5.04 27.98 -5.34
C GLN A 404 -4.15 29.20 -5.08
N ASN A 405 -3.12 29.01 -4.25
CA ASN A 405 -2.16 30.07 -3.96
C ASN A 405 -1.46 30.56 -5.23
N ALA A 406 -1.17 29.66 -6.19
CA ALA A 406 -0.60 30.03 -7.48
C ALA A 406 -1.54 30.91 -8.32
N PHE A 407 -2.85 30.61 -8.32
CA PHE A 407 -3.85 31.45 -8.99
C PHE A 407 -4.05 32.80 -8.30
N GLU A 408 -4.11 32.84 -6.97
CA GLU A 408 -4.27 34.09 -6.21
C GLU A 408 -3.05 35.01 -6.34
N ALA A 409 -1.85 34.43 -6.34
CA ALA A 409 -0.60 35.17 -6.46
C ALA A 409 -0.23 35.54 -7.91
N GLY A 410 -1.03 35.13 -8.92
CA GLY A 410 -0.72 35.33 -10.33
C GLY A 410 0.54 34.59 -10.81
N ARG A 411 0.99 33.55 -10.08
CA ARG A 411 2.20 32.77 -10.35
C ARG A 411 1.86 31.46 -11.06
N SER A 412 1.34 31.53 -12.28
CA SER A 412 0.92 30.36 -13.06
C SER A 412 2.08 29.55 -13.67
N GLY A 413 3.33 29.97 -13.45
CA GLY A 413 4.53 29.36 -14.05
C GLY A 413 4.79 27.92 -13.65
N ASN A 414 4.33 27.48 -12.46
CA ASN A 414 4.55 26.13 -11.93
C ASN A 414 3.30 25.23 -12.06
N ILE A 415 2.24 25.71 -12.73
CA ILE A 415 1.00 24.95 -12.95
C ILE A 415 1.22 24.04 -14.16
N VAL A 416 1.09 22.74 -13.93
CA VAL A 416 1.19 21.71 -14.98
C VAL A 416 -0.21 21.35 -15.44
N TYR A 417 -0.41 21.27 -16.76
CA TYR A 417 -1.65 20.86 -17.40
C TYR A 417 -1.54 19.39 -17.84
N TYR A 418 -2.17 18.49 -17.07
CA TYR A 418 -2.25 17.08 -17.40
C TYR A 418 -3.41 16.82 -18.38
N LEU A 419 -3.09 16.49 -19.62
CA LEU A 419 -4.03 16.21 -20.71
C LEU A 419 -4.33 14.71 -20.78
N PHE A 420 -5.61 14.35 -20.78
CA PHE A 420 -6.03 12.94 -20.70
C PHE A 420 -7.03 12.50 -21.79
N ASP A 421 -7.61 13.43 -22.56
CA ASP A 421 -8.48 13.12 -23.71
C ASP A 421 -8.48 14.25 -24.76
N MET A 422 -8.87 13.92 -26.00
CA MET A 422 -8.89 14.82 -27.16
C MET A 422 -10.16 14.59 -27.98
N PRO A 423 -11.27 15.30 -27.67
CA PRO A 423 -12.53 15.16 -28.40
C PRO A 423 -12.50 15.66 -29.85
N PHE A 424 -11.57 16.54 -30.23
CA PHE A 424 -11.53 17.13 -31.57
C PHE A 424 -10.08 17.45 -31.98
N LEU A 425 -9.72 17.16 -33.23
CA LEU A 425 -8.40 17.45 -33.79
C LEU A 425 -8.48 17.75 -35.31
N ASN A 426 -7.92 18.87 -35.74
CA ASN A 426 -7.72 19.30 -37.13
C ASN A 426 -8.90 19.00 -38.07
N GLY A 427 -10.07 19.56 -37.74
CA GLY A 427 -11.28 19.38 -38.55
C GLY A 427 -11.99 18.03 -38.36
N MET A 428 -11.52 17.18 -37.45
CA MET A 428 -12.11 15.86 -37.17
C MET A 428 -12.72 15.82 -35.76
N ASP A 429 -14.00 15.48 -35.67
CA ASP A 429 -14.67 15.12 -34.43
C ASP A 429 -14.33 13.69 -34.06
N LEU A 430 -13.67 13.53 -32.92
CA LEU A 430 -13.20 12.25 -32.41
C LEU A 430 -14.13 11.69 -31.35
N ARG A 431 -15.24 12.35 -31.01
CA ARG A 431 -16.09 11.91 -29.87
C ARG A 431 -16.63 10.49 -30.04
N GLN A 432 -16.87 10.03 -31.27
CA GLN A 432 -17.31 8.66 -31.55
C GLN A 432 -16.14 7.66 -31.74
N THR A 433 -14.91 8.16 -31.80
CA THR A 433 -13.69 7.33 -31.88
C THR A 433 -13.42 6.68 -30.53
N PRO A 434 -13.01 5.40 -30.47
CA PRO A 434 -12.66 4.73 -29.22
C PRO A 434 -11.61 5.46 -28.37
N VAL A 435 -11.76 5.45 -27.05
CA VAL A 435 -10.91 6.20 -26.11
C VAL A 435 -9.42 5.89 -26.22
N GLU A 436 -9.05 4.63 -26.47
CA GLU A 436 -7.67 4.20 -26.66
C GLU A 436 -7.05 4.85 -27.91
N GLN A 437 -7.82 5.04 -28.98
CA GLN A 437 -7.33 5.69 -30.20
C GLN A 437 -7.19 7.20 -30.01
N ARG A 438 -8.17 7.84 -29.34
CA ARG A 438 -8.09 9.28 -29.02
C ARG A 438 -6.87 9.60 -28.15
N ARG A 439 -6.60 8.75 -27.16
CA ARG A 439 -5.45 8.90 -26.25
C ARG A 439 -4.11 8.70 -26.96
N VAL A 440 -3.99 7.70 -27.84
CA VAL A 440 -2.78 7.52 -28.66
C VAL A 440 -2.57 8.72 -29.58
N ALA A 441 -3.64 9.27 -30.17
CA ALA A 441 -3.54 10.48 -30.99
C ALA A 441 -3.11 11.71 -30.15
N LEU A 442 -3.66 11.87 -28.95
CA LEU A 442 -3.26 12.92 -28.01
C LEU A 442 -1.79 12.79 -27.59
N SER A 443 -1.31 11.58 -27.29
CA SER A 443 0.09 11.33 -26.96
C SER A 443 1.00 11.80 -28.09
N LYS A 444 0.66 11.47 -29.35
CA LYS A 444 1.44 11.91 -30.53
C LYS A 444 1.43 13.42 -30.74
N VAL A 445 0.32 14.08 -30.45
CA VAL A 445 0.23 15.56 -30.48
C VAL A 445 1.19 16.18 -29.46
N LEU A 446 1.42 15.52 -28.33
CA LEU A 446 2.27 16.01 -27.25
C LEU A 446 3.74 15.54 -27.34
N GLU A 447 4.05 14.51 -28.14
CA GLU A 447 5.41 13.95 -28.29
C GLU A 447 6.47 14.99 -28.71
N GLY A 448 6.08 16.02 -29.46
CA GLY A 448 6.98 17.09 -29.91
C GLY A 448 7.09 18.28 -28.95
N ASN A 449 6.37 18.29 -27.83
CA ASN A 449 6.37 19.39 -26.89
C ASN A 449 7.50 19.24 -25.85
N GLU A 450 8.43 20.19 -25.84
CA GLU A 450 9.53 20.23 -24.87
C GLU A 450 9.16 20.96 -23.56
N ASP A 451 8.01 21.66 -23.51
CA ASP A 451 7.59 22.42 -22.33
C ASP A 451 6.94 21.51 -21.27
N GLU A 452 7.61 21.36 -20.12
CA GLU A 452 7.19 20.48 -19.02
C GLU A 452 5.82 20.84 -18.40
N ILE A 453 5.26 22.00 -18.75
CA ILE A 453 3.94 22.43 -18.28
C ILE A 453 2.77 21.72 -18.98
N LEU A 454 2.98 21.05 -20.11
CA LEU A 454 1.96 20.18 -20.73
C LEU A 454 2.40 18.74 -20.57
N ARG A 455 1.58 17.92 -19.91
CA ARG A 455 1.89 16.50 -19.69
C ARG A 455 0.75 15.62 -20.15
N PHE A 456 1.07 14.51 -20.79
CA PHE A 456 0.09 13.46 -21.05
C PHE A 456 -0.15 12.64 -19.79
N SER A 457 -1.42 12.38 -19.46
CA SER A 457 -1.82 11.48 -18.37
C SER A 457 -1.76 10.03 -18.85
N GLU A 458 -0.69 9.31 -18.52
CA GLU A 458 -0.52 7.91 -18.91
C GLU A 458 -1.44 6.97 -18.11
N ASP A 459 -1.94 5.93 -18.78
CA ASP A 459 -2.65 4.82 -18.16
C ASP A 459 -1.68 3.68 -17.78
N PHE A 460 -2.06 2.94 -16.75
CA PHE A 460 -1.29 1.86 -16.15
C PHE A 460 -1.81 0.49 -16.61
N GLU A 461 -0.93 -0.48 -16.75
CA GLU A 461 -1.25 -1.85 -17.21
C GLU A 461 -1.44 -2.84 -16.05
N GLU A 462 -1.23 -2.41 -14.81
CA GLU A 462 -1.37 -3.24 -13.61
C GLU A 462 -2.84 -3.44 -13.17
N ALA A 463 -3.05 -4.43 -12.29
CA ALA A 463 -4.37 -4.69 -11.73
C ALA A 463 -4.90 -3.46 -10.95
N PRO A 464 -6.18 -3.08 -11.15
CA PRO A 464 -6.72 -1.83 -10.62
C PRO A 464 -6.73 -1.75 -9.09
N ASP A 465 -6.84 -2.88 -8.38
CA ASP A 465 -6.77 -2.91 -6.92
C ASP A 465 -5.34 -2.63 -6.42
N ALA A 466 -4.33 -3.11 -7.14
CA ALA A 466 -2.93 -2.82 -6.82
C ALA A 466 -2.59 -1.35 -7.10
N LEU A 467 -3.11 -0.80 -8.20
CA LEU A 467 -2.97 0.61 -8.55
C LEU A 467 -3.68 1.51 -7.53
N LEU A 468 -4.88 1.14 -7.10
CA LEU A 468 -5.66 1.93 -6.15
C LEU A 468 -4.95 1.93 -4.79
N ASN A 469 -4.49 0.77 -4.33
CA ASN A 469 -3.70 0.67 -3.10
C ASN A 469 -2.41 1.52 -3.15
N SER A 470 -1.72 1.51 -4.29
CA SER A 470 -0.50 2.31 -4.49
C SER A 470 -0.80 3.81 -4.48
N ALA A 471 -1.84 4.24 -5.21
CA ALA A 471 -2.33 5.63 -5.19
C ALA A 471 -2.67 6.07 -3.76
N CYS A 472 -3.32 5.21 -2.96
CA CYS A 472 -3.70 5.52 -1.59
C CYS A 472 -2.50 5.61 -0.63
N GLN A 473 -1.47 4.75 -0.80
CA GLN A 473 -0.22 4.83 -0.04
C GLN A 473 0.57 6.10 -0.37
N MET A 474 0.57 6.50 -1.64
CA MET A 474 1.20 7.75 -2.12
C MET A 474 0.38 9.01 -1.80
N LYS A 475 -0.69 8.88 -0.99
CA LYS A 475 -1.61 9.96 -0.62
C LYS A 475 -2.27 10.68 -1.81
N MET A 476 -2.31 10.06 -2.99
CA MET A 476 -3.01 10.56 -4.17
C MET A 476 -4.54 10.51 -3.96
N GLU A 477 -5.31 11.23 -4.78
CA GLU A 477 -6.77 11.27 -4.61
C GLU A 477 -7.43 9.92 -4.95
N GLY A 478 -6.92 9.23 -5.97
CA GLY A 478 -7.37 7.91 -6.38
C GLY A 478 -7.06 7.61 -7.85
N LEU A 479 -7.94 6.87 -8.53
CA LEU A 479 -7.80 6.49 -9.94
C LEU A 479 -8.99 6.92 -10.78
N ILE A 480 -8.74 7.15 -12.06
CA ILE A 480 -9.74 7.28 -13.11
C ILE A 480 -9.69 6.02 -13.97
N GLY A 481 -10.84 5.36 -14.16
CA GLY A 481 -10.97 4.24 -15.08
C GLY A 481 -11.74 4.66 -16.33
N LYS A 482 -11.25 4.28 -17.52
CA LYS A 482 -11.94 4.46 -18.81
C LYS A 482 -12.13 3.11 -19.48
N ARG A 483 -13.36 2.79 -19.88
CA ARG A 483 -13.68 1.51 -20.53
C ARG A 483 -13.09 1.51 -21.95
N VAL A 484 -12.34 0.47 -22.30
CA VAL A 484 -11.80 0.31 -23.65
C VAL A 484 -12.95 0.27 -24.66
N GLY A 485 -12.80 0.96 -25.78
CA GLY A 485 -13.85 1.07 -26.80
C GLY A 485 -14.87 2.19 -26.58
N SER A 486 -14.82 2.95 -25.48
CA SER A 486 -15.86 3.93 -25.16
C SER A 486 -15.75 5.24 -25.96
N ALA A 487 -16.91 5.77 -26.37
CA ALA A 487 -17.04 7.11 -26.95
C ALA A 487 -16.90 8.21 -25.88
N TYR A 488 -16.54 9.42 -26.30
CA TYR A 488 -16.55 10.62 -25.45
C TYR A 488 -17.96 11.22 -25.41
N VAL A 489 -18.55 11.37 -24.22
CA VAL A 489 -19.91 11.90 -24.07
C VAL A 489 -19.97 13.13 -23.17
N SER A 490 -20.70 14.15 -23.59
CA SER A 490 -20.87 15.41 -22.83
C SER A 490 -21.88 15.30 -21.68
N ARG A 491 -21.83 14.22 -20.90
CA ARG A 491 -22.68 13.94 -19.73
C ARG A 491 -21.94 13.06 -18.71
N ARG A 492 -22.60 12.72 -17.61
CA ARG A 492 -22.07 11.67 -16.72
C ARG A 492 -22.16 10.31 -17.41
N SER A 493 -21.08 9.55 -17.33
CA SER A 493 -20.90 8.28 -18.01
C SER A 493 -20.49 7.19 -17.03
N SER A 494 -21.00 5.97 -17.22
CA SER A 494 -20.53 4.78 -16.51
C SER A 494 -19.29 4.17 -17.17
N ASP A 495 -18.87 4.66 -18.34
CA ASP A 495 -17.67 4.19 -19.04
C ASP A 495 -16.43 5.03 -18.68
N TRP A 496 -16.64 6.10 -17.91
CA TRP A 496 -15.61 6.86 -17.23
C TRP A 496 -15.93 6.85 -15.74
N ILE A 497 -15.11 6.17 -14.95
CA ILE A 497 -15.31 5.99 -13.52
C ILE A 497 -14.20 6.66 -12.72
N LYS A 498 -14.49 6.93 -11.44
CA LYS A 498 -13.49 7.37 -10.46
C LYS A 498 -13.54 6.48 -9.22
N LEU A 499 -12.38 6.06 -8.77
CA LEU A 499 -12.13 5.36 -7.51
C LEU A 499 -11.39 6.34 -6.59
N LYS A 500 -11.83 6.51 -5.35
CA LYS A 500 -11.24 7.48 -4.41
C LYS A 500 -10.61 6.79 -3.21
N CYS A 501 -9.43 7.26 -2.80
CA CYS A 501 -8.70 6.76 -1.62
C CYS A 501 -9.26 7.27 -0.29
N LYS A 502 -9.79 8.50 -0.28
CA LYS A 502 -10.34 9.15 0.92
C LYS A 502 -11.66 9.84 0.56
N ARG A 503 -12.52 10.05 1.56
CA ARG A 503 -13.76 10.81 1.40
C ARG A 503 -13.42 12.31 1.42
N ARG A 504 -13.34 12.89 0.22
CA ARG A 504 -13.06 14.31 -0.03
C ARG A 504 -14.03 14.82 -1.09
N GLN A 505 -14.66 15.97 -0.84
CA GLN A 505 -15.60 16.61 -1.76
C GLN A 505 -15.75 18.11 -1.47
N GLU A 506 -16.48 18.80 -2.35
CA GLU A 506 -16.87 20.18 -2.18
C GLU A 506 -18.10 20.36 -1.30
N PHE A 507 -18.13 21.46 -0.56
CA PHE A 507 -19.24 21.92 0.24
C PHE A 507 -19.49 23.40 -0.04
N VAL A 508 -20.74 23.84 0.06
CA VAL A 508 -21.09 25.26 0.02
C VAL A 508 -20.77 25.88 1.37
N VAL A 509 -20.06 27.02 1.40
CA VAL A 509 -19.82 27.77 2.64
C VAL A 509 -21.05 28.62 2.91
N VAL A 510 -21.74 28.35 4.01
CA VAL A 510 -23.03 28.98 4.36
C VAL A 510 -22.93 29.91 5.56
N GLY A 511 -21.77 29.93 6.23
CA GLY A 511 -21.52 30.77 7.40
C GLY A 511 -20.12 30.57 7.97
N PHE A 512 -19.80 31.32 9.03
CA PHE A 512 -18.61 31.08 9.86
C PHE A 512 -18.90 31.38 11.33
N SER A 513 -18.13 30.77 12.23
CA SER A 513 -18.24 31.03 13.67
C SER A 513 -17.19 32.01 14.15
N GLU A 514 -17.49 32.75 15.22
CA GLU A 514 -16.50 33.55 15.97
C GLU A 514 -15.26 32.72 16.36
N PRO A 515 -14.07 33.35 16.44
CA PRO A 515 -12.85 32.68 16.85
C PRO A 515 -12.90 32.26 18.32
N LYS A 516 -12.14 31.21 18.67
CA LYS A 516 -11.99 30.71 20.04
C LYS A 516 -10.51 30.48 20.35
N GLY A 517 -10.08 30.76 21.58
CA GLY A 517 -8.70 30.59 22.01
C GLY A 517 -7.75 31.61 21.37
N ALA A 518 -6.59 31.16 20.89
CA ALA A 518 -5.54 32.02 20.31
C ALA A 518 -5.80 32.45 18.85
N ARG A 519 -6.92 32.07 18.23
CA ARG A 519 -7.25 32.45 16.84
C ARG A 519 -7.86 33.86 16.78
N SER A 520 -7.57 34.60 15.71
CA SER A 520 -7.92 36.03 15.61
C SER A 520 -9.01 36.40 14.60
N LYS A 521 -9.37 35.54 13.63
CA LYS A 521 -10.38 35.87 12.59
C LYS A 521 -11.68 35.07 12.71
N PHE A 522 -11.68 33.79 12.39
CA PHE A 522 -12.85 32.92 12.56
C PHE A 522 -12.49 31.56 13.19
N GLY A 523 -13.48 30.91 13.81
CA GLY A 523 -13.31 29.62 14.48
C GLY A 523 -13.44 28.43 13.53
N ALA A 524 -14.51 28.41 12.72
CA ALA A 524 -14.79 27.38 11.73
C ALA A 524 -15.68 27.91 10.60
N LEU A 525 -15.57 27.33 9.41
CA LEU A 525 -16.54 27.51 8.32
C LEU A 525 -17.72 26.57 8.55
N LEU A 526 -18.93 27.07 8.32
CA LEU A 526 -20.15 26.29 8.27
C LEU A 526 -20.39 25.84 6.83
N LEU A 527 -20.68 24.55 6.68
CA LEU A 527 -20.77 23.87 5.41
C LEU A 527 -22.22 23.52 5.09
N GLY A 528 -22.57 23.48 3.82
CA GLY A 528 -23.85 23.05 3.30
C GLY A 528 -23.71 22.17 2.06
N LEU A 529 -24.70 21.30 1.84
CA LEU A 529 -24.84 20.46 0.66
C LEU A 529 -26.27 20.57 0.14
N HIS A 530 -26.43 20.59 -1.18
CA HIS A 530 -27.74 20.44 -1.79
C HIS A 530 -28.21 18.99 -1.69
N ASP A 531 -29.45 18.79 -1.27
CA ASP A 531 -30.11 17.49 -1.37
C ASP A 531 -30.32 17.13 -2.85
N ALA A 532 -29.97 15.91 -3.23
CA ALA A 532 -29.99 15.50 -4.64
C ALA A 532 -31.42 15.36 -5.20
N ASP A 533 -32.41 15.11 -4.33
CA ASP A 533 -33.80 14.87 -4.70
C ASP A 533 -34.62 16.16 -4.63
N SER A 534 -34.49 16.94 -3.54
CA SER A 534 -35.26 18.18 -3.34
C SER A 534 -34.58 19.44 -3.87
N GLY A 535 -33.24 19.42 -4.06
CA GLY A 535 -32.45 20.60 -4.43
C GLY A 535 -32.25 21.63 -3.31
N GLU A 536 -32.83 21.41 -2.12
CA GLU A 536 -32.71 22.30 -0.97
C GLU A 536 -31.28 22.30 -0.42
N LEU A 537 -30.77 23.48 -0.05
CA LEU A 537 -29.47 23.61 0.60
C LEU A 537 -29.60 23.25 2.09
N ARG A 538 -28.93 22.19 2.53
CA ARG A 538 -28.98 21.68 3.90
C ARG A 538 -27.64 21.92 4.61
N TYR A 539 -27.69 22.26 5.89
CA TYR A 539 -26.52 22.36 6.74
C TYR A 539 -25.83 20.99 6.84
N ALA A 540 -24.53 20.98 6.56
CA ALA A 540 -23.71 19.79 6.44
C ALA A 540 -22.52 19.80 7.42
N GLY A 541 -22.62 20.53 8.53
CA GLY A 541 -21.61 20.56 9.59
C GLY A 541 -20.63 21.74 9.48
N LYS A 542 -19.45 21.61 10.10
CA LYS A 542 -18.44 22.68 10.15
C LYS A 542 -17.01 22.16 10.04
N VAL A 543 -16.11 22.99 9.53
CA VAL A 543 -14.67 22.70 9.41
C VAL A 543 -13.85 23.79 10.07
N GLY A 544 -13.03 23.39 11.05
CA GLY A 544 -12.21 24.31 11.87
C GLY A 544 -10.71 23.98 11.88
N THR A 545 -10.27 23.08 11.00
CA THR A 545 -8.86 22.65 10.87
C THR A 545 -8.45 22.73 9.40
N GLY A 546 -7.14 22.83 9.11
CA GLY A 546 -6.62 22.98 7.73
C GLY A 546 -6.36 24.43 7.28
N PHE A 547 -6.39 25.39 8.21
CA PHE A 547 -6.10 26.81 7.93
C PHE A 547 -4.72 27.20 8.45
N THR A 548 -3.95 27.92 7.61
CA THR A 548 -2.75 28.68 7.98
C THR A 548 -3.14 30.11 8.33
N GLU A 549 -2.31 30.89 9.06
CA GLU A 549 -2.64 32.29 9.38
C GLU A 549 -2.94 33.16 8.14
N THR A 550 -2.18 32.93 7.06
CA THR A 550 -2.35 33.62 5.78
C THR A 550 -3.68 33.28 5.13
N THR A 551 -4.04 31.99 5.05
CA THR A 551 -5.32 31.55 4.47
C THR A 551 -6.50 31.95 5.34
N LEU A 552 -6.37 31.91 6.66
CA LEU A 552 -7.41 32.35 7.60
C LEU A 552 -7.76 33.83 7.39
N SER A 553 -6.75 34.67 7.12
CA SER A 553 -6.94 36.10 6.83
C SER A 553 -7.56 36.34 5.45
N SER A 554 -7.02 35.72 4.40
CA SER A 554 -7.54 35.87 3.02
C SER A 554 -9.00 35.41 2.90
N ILE A 555 -9.33 34.26 3.50
CA ILE A 555 -10.69 33.73 3.49
C ILE A 555 -11.63 34.67 4.25
N HIS A 556 -11.26 35.13 5.44
CA HIS A 556 -12.09 36.02 6.24
C HIS A 556 -12.49 37.29 5.48
N ASP A 557 -11.57 37.90 4.73
CA ASP A 557 -11.85 39.11 3.94
C ASP A 557 -12.85 38.87 2.80
N GLN A 558 -12.95 37.63 2.31
CA GLN A 558 -13.98 37.21 1.36
C GLN A 558 -15.32 36.93 2.05
N LEU A 559 -15.31 36.32 3.24
CA LEU A 559 -16.52 36.00 4.01
C LEU A 559 -17.28 37.26 4.42
N VAL A 560 -16.59 38.28 4.96
CA VAL A 560 -17.23 39.51 5.46
C VAL A 560 -18.00 40.26 4.36
N ARG A 561 -17.59 40.13 3.09
CA ARG A 561 -18.28 40.76 1.95
C ARG A 561 -19.58 40.04 1.56
N LEU A 562 -19.80 38.83 2.08
CA LEU A 562 -20.91 37.96 1.73
C LEU A 562 -21.89 37.78 2.90
N GLU A 563 -21.76 38.58 3.96
CA GLU A 563 -22.63 38.49 5.13
C GLU A 563 -24.11 38.70 4.79
N ALA A 564 -24.93 37.79 5.30
CA ALA A 564 -26.36 37.77 5.11
C ALA A 564 -27.08 37.81 6.47
N SER A 565 -28.25 38.45 6.51
CA SER A 565 -29.04 38.58 7.74
C SER A 565 -29.79 37.30 8.15
N LYS A 566 -29.86 36.30 7.28
CA LYS A 566 -30.60 35.05 7.49
C LYS A 566 -29.82 33.83 6.97
N PRO A 567 -29.99 32.64 7.58
CA PRO A 567 -29.37 31.42 7.08
C PRO A 567 -29.94 31.02 5.71
N ALA A 568 -29.07 30.62 4.80
CA ALA A 568 -29.45 30.10 3.48
C ALA A 568 -29.85 28.61 3.49
N VAL A 569 -29.64 27.92 4.61
CA VAL A 569 -29.94 26.49 4.79
C VAL A 569 -31.34 26.27 5.36
N VAL A 570 -32.01 25.19 4.94
CA VAL A 570 -33.35 24.84 5.44
C VAL A 570 -33.35 24.26 6.86
N ASN A 571 -32.20 23.76 7.31
CA ASN A 571 -31.98 23.17 8.64
C ASN A 571 -30.79 23.82 9.36
N PRO A 572 -30.83 25.14 9.68
CA PRO A 572 -29.72 25.79 10.36
C PRO A 572 -29.43 25.11 11.72
N PRO A 573 -28.16 25.04 12.16
CA PRO A 573 -27.80 24.56 13.49
C PRO A 573 -28.58 25.35 14.56
N THR A 574 -28.95 24.66 15.64
CA THR A 574 -29.76 25.21 16.74
C THR A 574 -28.99 25.16 18.07
N GLY A 575 -29.49 25.86 19.09
CA GLY A 575 -28.88 25.86 20.43
C GLY A 575 -27.49 26.50 20.47
N PHE A 576 -26.55 25.89 21.19
CA PHE A 576 -25.19 26.43 21.38
C PHE A 576 -24.39 26.54 20.06
N GLU A 577 -24.71 25.73 19.06
CA GLU A 577 -24.03 25.76 17.76
C GLU A 577 -24.48 26.92 16.86
N ALA A 578 -25.63 27.54 17.15
CA ALA A 578 -26.11 28.75 16.46
C ALA A 578 -25.49 30.04 17.03
N LYS A 579 -24.89 29.99 18.23
CA LYS A 579 -24.44 31.17 18.96
C LYS A 579 -23.12 31.69 18.39
N GLY A 580 -23.11 32.94 17.92
CA GLY A 580 -21.93 33.58 17.32
C GLY A 580 -21.61 33.06 15.91
N VAL A 581 -22.66 32.69 15.16
CA VAL A 581 -22.56 32.34 13.75
C VAL A 581 -22.93 33.55 12.89
N HIS A 582 -22.06 33.86 11.94
CA HIS A 582 -22.30 34.81 10.86
C HIS A 582 -22.75 34.05 9.62
N TRP A 583 -23.92 34.38 9.09
CA TRP A 583 -24.48 33.73 7.90
C TRP A 583 -23.97 34.39 6.64
N LEU A 584 -23.81 33.60 5.58
CA LEU A 584 -23.29 34.07 4.31
C LEU A 584 -24.25 33.75 3.17
N GLU A 585 -24.17 34.55 2.11
CA GLU A 585 -24.70 34.16 0.81
C GLU A 585 -23.98 32.89 0.33
N PRO A 586 -24.71 31.85 -0.11
CA PRO A 586 -24.16 30.51 -0.39
C PRO A 586 -23.47 30.45 -1.77
N VAL A 587 -22.43 31.27 -1.95
CA VAL A 587 -21.70 31.41 -3.23
C VAL A 587 -20.30 30.80 -3.21
N LEU A 588 -19.64 30.80 -2.05
CA LEU A 588 -18.29 30.23 -1.89
C LEU A 588 -18.36 28.72 -1.70
N LEU A 589 -17.41 28.00 -2.30
CA LEU A 589 -17.28 26.55 -2.11
C LEU A 589 -15.98 26.25 -1.36
N ALA A 590 -16.01 25.30 -0.46
CA ALA A 590 -14.85 24.77 0.24
C ALA A 590 -14.67 23.30 -0.11
N GLU A 591 -13.45 22.94 -0.48
CA GLU A 591 -13.07 21.54 -0.57
C GLU A 591 -12.61 21.03 0.81
N VAL A 592 -13.18 19.91 1.21
CA VAL A 592 -13.03 19.37 2.56
C VAL A 592 -12.79 17.87 2.48
N ALA A 593 -11.75 17.40 3.16
CA ALA A 593 -11.56 15.99 3.46
C ALA A 593 -12.25 15.69 4.79
N PHE A 594 -12.97 14.58 4.86
CA PHE A 594 -13.76 14.22 6.02
C PHE A 594 -13.78 12.70 6.22
N ALA A 595 -13.97 12.25 7.45
CA ALA A 595 -14.05 10.82 7.72
C ALA A 595 -15.38 10.25 7.23
N GLU A 596 -16.49 10.96 7.42
CA GLU A 596 -17.84 10.53 7.04
C GLU A 596 -18.84 11.71 7.03
N ILE A 597 -19.94 11.54 6.30
CA ILE A 597 -21.17 12.33 6.48
C ILE A 597 -22.10 11.50 7.36
N THR A 598 -22.64 12.11 8.40
CA THR A 598 -23.56 11.49 9.34
C THR A 598 -24.96 11.32 8.73
N LYS A 599 -25.83 10.55 9.40
CA LYS A 599 -27.23 10.37 8.95
C LYS A 599 -28.03 11.67 8.90
N ASP A 600 -27.67 12.66 9.71
CA ASP A 600 -28.25 14.02 9.69
C ASP A 600 -27.66 14.93 8.60
N GLY A 601 -26.73 14.42 7.78
CA GLY A 601 -26.12 15.14 6.66
C GLY A 601 -24.86 15.92 7.01
N SER A 602 -24.33 15.81 8.25
CA SER A 602 -23.19 16.59 8.74
C SER A 602 -21.85 15.88 8.56
N VAL A 603 -20.80 16.60 8.16
CA VAL A 603 -19.43 16.04 8.08
C VAL A 603 -18.79 15.85 9.45
N ARG A 604 -17.97 14.79 9.60
CA ARG A 604 -17.15 14.53 10.79
C ARG A 604 -15.67 14.41 10.45
N HIS A 605 -14.83 14.92 11.36
CA HIS A 605 -13.37 15.06 11.19
C HIS A 605 -13.01 15.80 9.89
N ALA A 606 -13.68 16.94 9.68
CA ALA A 606 -13.47 17.77 8.52
C ALA A 606 -12.14 18.54 8.62
N VAL A 607 -11.37 18.49 7.53
CA VAL A 607 -10.14 19.25 7.32
C VAL A 607 -10.31 20.06 6.03
N PHE A 608 -10.09 21.36 6.12
CA PHE A 608 -10.17 22.27 4.98
C PHE A 608 -8.94 22.10 4.08
N HIS A 609 -9.16 22.06 2.77
CA HIS A 609 -8.09 22.01 1.78
C HIS A 609 -7.99 23.30 0.94
N GLY A 610 -9.11 23.92 0.58
CA GLY A 610 -9.10 25.15 -0.22
C GLY A 610 -10.48 25.63 -0.64
N LEU A 611 -10.57 26.84 -1.21
CA LEU A 611 -11.81 27.40 -1.78
C LEU A 611 -11.95 27.12 -3.28
N ARG A 612 -13.13 26.66 -3.74
CA ARG A 612 -13.41 26.47 -5.17
C ARG A 612 -14.28 27.58 -5.72
N THR A 613 -13.89 28.08 -6.90
CA THR A 613 -14.62 29.11 -7.67
C THR A 613 -15.02 28.66 -9.07
N ASP A 614 -14.65 27.44 -9.44
CA ASP A 614 -14.82 26.87 -10.78
C ASP A 614 -16.13 26.07 -10.94
N LYS A 615 -16.97 25.99 -9.90
CA LYS A 615 -18.26 25.27 -9.89
C LYS A 615 -19.36 26.17 -9.32
N PRO A 616 -20.62 26.10 -9.82
CA PRO A 616 -21.72 26.82 -9.21
C PRO A 616 -22.18 26.10 -7.94
N ALA A 617 -22.45 26.85 -6.88
CA ALA A 617 -22.88 26.29 -5.58
C ALA A 617 -24.10 25.37 -5.69
N LYS A 618 -25.07 25.73 -6.54
CA LYS A 618 -26.28 24.94 -6.79
C LYS A 618 -26.03 23.52 -7.34
N SER A 619 -24.82 23.22 -7.82
CA SER A 619 -24.46 21.90 -8.36
C SER A 619 -23.77 20.98 -7.36
N ILE A 620 -23.55 21.46 -6.13
CA ILE A 620 -22.83 20.72 -5.09
C ILE A 620 -23.81 19.90 -4.25
N THR A 621 -23.94 18.62 -4.60
CA THR A 621 -24.75 17.62 -3.90
C THR A 621 -23.85 16.53 -3.29
N GLU A 622 -24.42 15.69 -2.42
CA GLU A 622 -23.71 14.55 -1.83
C GLU A 622 -23.22 13.55 -2.91
N GLU A 623 -21.91 13.25 -2.95
CA GLU A 623 -21.38 12.21 -3.84
C GLU A 623 -21.73 10.80 -3.30
N ARG A 624 -22.63 10.10 -3.99
CA ARG A 624 -22.97 8.69 -3.71
C ARG A 624 -22.27 7.77 -4.71
N ALA A 625 -21.65 6.70 -4.21
CA ALA A 625 -21.04 5.70 -5.07
C ALA A 625 -22.13 4.86 -5.76
N ALA A 626 -21.98 4.66 -7.06
CA ALA A 626 -22.81 3.74 -7.82
C ALA A 626 -22.22 2.31 -7.72
N PRO A 627 -23.07 1.26 -7.78
CA PRO A 627 -22.58 -0.11 -7.91
C PRO A 627 -21.72 -0.25 -9.19
N PRO A 628 -20.69 -1.13 -9.20
CA PRO A 628 -19.85 -1.31 -10.36
C PRO A 628 -20.69 -1.77 -11.58
N PRO A 629 -20.52 -1.14 -12.76
CA PRO A 629 -21.26 -1.50 -13.96
C PRO A 629 -20.91 -2.92 -14.44
N VAL A 630 -21.88 -3.84 -14.31
CA VAL A 630 -21.74 -5.25 -14.71
C VAL A 630 -21.77 -5.37 -16.23
N SER A 631 -20.78 -6.05 -16.84
CA SER A 631 -20.77 -6.29 -18.28
C SER A 631 -21.81 -7.36 -18.65
N SER A 632 -22.94 -6.94 -19.23
CA SER A 632 -23.89 -7.86 -19.83
C SER A 632 -23.38 -8.27 -21.20
N LYS A 633 -22.76 -9.44 -21.33
CA LYS A 633 -22.57 -10.08 -22.65
C LYS A 633 -23.96 -10.30 -23.27
N LYS A 634 -24.23 -9.60 -24.37
CA LYS A 634 -25.41 -9.81 -25.21
C LYS A 634 -25.34 -11.23 -25.80
N ALA A 635 -26.08 -12.16 -25.20
CA ALA A 635 -26.53 -13.37 -25.87
C ALA A 635 -28.01 -13.21 -26.22
N ALA A 636 -28.29 -13.09 -27.50
CA ALA A 636 -29.63 -13.08 -28.04
C ALA A 636 -30.22 -14.50 -27.95
N THR A 637 -31.22 -14.70 -27.08
CA THR A 637 -32.12 -15.87 -27.21
C THR A 637 -33.52 -15.57 -26.70
N LYS A 638 -34.44 -15.62 -27.67
CA LYS A 638 -35.91 -15.72 -27.67
C LYS A 638 -36.66 -15.73 -26.32
N ARG A 639 -37.60 -14.78 -26.24
CA ARG A 639 -38.83 -14.82 -25.43
C ARG A 639 -39.60 -16.12 -25.66
N THR A 640 -39.93 -16.83 -24.59
CA THR A 640 -41.20 -17.58 -24.48
C THR A 640 -41.83 -17.31 -23.12
N LYS A 641 -43.12 -16.98 -23.17
CA LYS A 641 -43.99 -16.74 -22.01
C LYS A 641 -44.31 -18.07 -21.33
N ALA A 642 -44.19 -18.13 -20.01
CA ALA A 642 -45.13 -18.85 -19.14
C ALA A 642 -45.09 -18.24 -17.74
N ARG A 643 -46.27 -18.04 -17.16
CA ARG A 643 -46.55 -17.55 -15.80
C ARG A 643 -47.46 -18.60 -15.15
N PRO A 644 -47.71 -18.52 -13.83
CA PRO A 644 -46.95 -19.06 -12.72
C PRO A 644 -47.65 -20.28 -12.09
N THR A 645 -46.98 -21.02 -11.21
CA THR A 645 -47.67 -21.78 -10.16
C THR A 645 -47.10 -21.42 -8.81
N GLU A 646 -47.98 -20.89 -7.97
CA GLU A 646 -47.83 -20.82 -6.53
C GLU A 646 -47.66 -22.23 -5.98
N ASP A 647 -46.70 -22.41 -5.08
CA ASP A 647 -46.95 -23.28 -3.94
C ASP A 647 -46.38 -22.61 -2.69
N GLN A 648 -47.29 -22.29 -1.80
CA GLN A 648 -47.02 -21.69 -0.51
C GLN A 648 -46.57 -22.80 0.45
N ALA A 649 -45.34 -22.68 0.97
CA ALA A 649 -45.01 -23.24 2.28
C ALA A 649 -44.66 -22.08 3.20
N GLN A 650 -45.60 -21.75 4.09
CA GLN A 650 -45.39 -20.78 5.17
C GLN A 650 -44.21 -21.20 6.06
N PRO A 651 -43.32 -20.27 6.45
CA PRO A 651 -42.29 -20.56 7.43
C PRO A 651 -42.89 -20.64 8.84
N PRO A 652 -42.36 -21.50 9.73
CA PRO A 652 -42.78 -21.50 11.12
C PRO A 652 -42.29 -20.20 11.79
N ALA A 653 -43.23 -19.55 12.47
CA ALA A 653 -42.97 -18.34 13.24
C ALA A 653 -42.03 -18.64 14.42
N THR A 654 -40.89 -17.93 14.47
CA THR A 654 -40.17 -17.62 15.70
C THR A 654 -39.60 -16.19 15.61
N SER A 655 -39.61 -15.50 16.74
CA SER A 655 -39.56 -14.04 16.87
C SER A 655 -38.22 -13.39 16.49
N GLY A 656 -38.26 -12.33 15.67
CA GLY A 656 -37.18 -11.33 15.57
C GLY A 656 -36.89 -10.81 14.16
N LYS A 657 -37.17 -9.52 13.92
CA LYS A 657 -37.19 -8.76 12.65
C LYS A 657 -35.85 -8.57 11.90
N ILE A 658 -34.98 -9.58 11.74
CA ILE A 658 -33.73 -9.43 10.94
C ILE A 658 -33.74 -10.32 9.69
N ARG A 659 -33.76 -9.68 8.52
CA ARG A 659 -33.62 -10.35 7.22
C ARG A 659 -32.15 -10.63 6.92
N LEU A 660 -31.78 -11.91 6.85
CA LEU A 660 -30.47 -12.33 6.37
C LEU A 660 -30.41 -12.19 4.84
N THR A 661 -29.52 -11.36 4.31
CA THR A 661 -29.31 -11.20 2.86
C THR A 661 -28.13 -12.03 2.38
N HIS A 662 -28.24 -12.57 1.16
CA HIS A 662 -27.26 -13.49 0.57
C HIS A 662 -26.90 -14.66 1.51
N PRO A 663 -27.90 -15.39 2.06
CA PRO A 663 -27.66 -16.50 2.99
C PRO A 663 -26.75 -17.59 2.39
N GLU A 664 -26.87 -17.85 1.10
CA GLU A 664 -26.10 -18.82 0.31
C GLU A 664 -24.64 -18.42 0.07
N ARG A 665 -24.24 -17.18 0.40
CA ARG A 665 -22.88 -16.69 0.18
C ARG A 665 -21.89 -17.57 0.93
N VAL A 666 -20.97 -18.19 0.20
CA VAL A 666 -19.86 -18.96 0.78
C VAL A 666 -18.94 -18.02 1.56
N ILE A 667 -18.68 -18.36 2.82
CA ILE A 667 -17.78 -17.63 3.71
C ILE A 667 -16.47 -18.39 3.96
N ASP A 668 -16.44 -19.70 3.72
CA ASP A 668 -15.23 -20.51 3.73
C ASP A 668 -15.27 -21.52 2.57
N PRO A 669 -14.49 -21.28 1.50
CA PRO A 669 -14.49 -22.15 0.32
C PRO A 669 -14.07 -23.59 0.61
N VAL A 670 -13.21 -23.81 1.62
CA VAL A 670 -12.67 -25.15 1.91
C VAL A 670 -13.73 -26.03 2.55
N SER A 671 -14.42 -25.53 3.58
CA SER A 671 -15.52 -26.27 4.19
C SER A 671 -16.82 -26.19 3.37
N GLY A 672 -16.94 -25.20 2.48
CA GLY A 672 -18.18 -24.85 1.79
C GLY A 672 -19.20 -24.17 2.71
N ALA A 673 -18.78 -23.70 3.88
CA ALA A 673 -19.68 -23.03 4.81
C ALA A 673 -20.19 -21.70 4.26
N THR A 674 -21.45 -21.43 4.50
CA THR A 674 -22.18 -20.25 4.02
C THR A 674 -22.46 -19.25 5.14
N LYS A 675 -22.87 -18.03 4.77
CA LYS A 675 -23.34 -17.02 5.71
C LYS A 675 -24.54 -17.51 6.52
N ARG A 676 -25.39 -18.34 5.93
CA ARG A 676 -26.51 -19.00 6.63
C ARG A 676 -25.99 -19.94 7.71
N ASP A 677 -25.02 -20.79 7.40
CA ASP A 677 -24.44 -21.73 8.37
C ASP A 677 -23.85 -20.99 9.58
N LEU A 678 -23.20 -19.85 9.35
CA LEU A 678 -22.68 -19.02 10.44
C LEU A 678 -23.78 -18.40 11.31
N ALA A 679 -24.87 -17.94 10.70
CA ALA A 679 -26.01 -17.41 11.43
C ALA A 679 -26.69 -18.51 12.26
N ASP A 680 -26.96 -19.67 11.67
CA ASP A 680 -27.55 -20.81 12.35
C ASP A 680 -26.66 -21.33 13.48
N PHE A 681 -25.34 -21.36 13.27
CA PHE A 681 -24.37 -21.65 14.32
C PHE A 681 -24.50 -20.69 15.52
N TYR A 682 -24.49 -19.38 15.28
CA TYR A 682 -24.58 -18.38 16.35
C TYR A 682 -25.94 -18.42 17.07
N ILE A 683 -27.03 -18.76 16.36
CA ILE A 683 -28.33 -19.04 16.99
C ILE A 683 -28.21 -20.25 17.93
N GLY A 684 -27.65 -21.36 17.45
CA GLY A 684 -27.53 -22.60 18.20
C GLY A 684 -26.67 -22.49 19.47
N VAL A 685 -25.64 -21.64 19.46
CA VAL A 685 -24.75 -21.43 20.62
C VAL A 685 -25.11 -20.21 21.46
N SER A 686 -26.17 -19.47 21.11
CA SER A 686 -26.50 -18.18 21.71
C SER A 686 -26.65 -18.21 23.24
N GLN A 687 -27.24 -19.27 23.79
CA GLN A 687 -27.38 -19.46 25.24
C GLN A 687 -26.04 -19.54 25.99
N TRP A 688 -24.98 -20.00 25.31
CA TRP A 688 -23.63 -20.11 25.84
C TRP A 688 -22.80 -18.85 25.57
N LEU A 689 -22.98 -18.24 24.39
CA LEU A 689 -22.23 -17.07 23.93
C LEU A 689 -22.71 -15.75 24.57
N LEU A 690 -24.02 -15.51 24.65
CA LEU A 690 -24.55 -14.22 25.10
C LEU A 690 -24.14 -13.85 26.53
N PRO A 691 -24.09 -14.77 27.52
CA PRO A 691 -23.55 -14.45 28.85
C PRO A 691 -22.11 -13.94 28.82
N GLN A 692 -21.32 -14.33 27.81
CA GLN A 692 -19.93 -13.92 27.65
C GLN A 692 -19.79 -12.55 26.97
N LEU A 693 -20.81 -12.12 26.21
CA LEU A 693 -20.90 -10.80 25.56
C LEU A 693 -21.63 -9.76 26.40
N ALA A 694 -22.50 -10.19 27.30
CA ALA A 694 -23.40 -9.33 28.05
C ALA A 694 -22.66 -8.18 28.75
N GLN A 695 -23.09 -6.95 28.46
CA GLN A 695 -22.54 -5.71 28.99
C GLN A 695 -21.04 -5.53 28.74
N ARG A 696 -20.42 -6.26 27.80
CA ARG A 696 -19.01 -6.10 27.44
C ARG A 696 -18.88 -5.37 26.10
N PRO A 697 -18.09 -4.28 26.04
CA PRO A 697 -17.72 -3.69 24.76
C PRO A 697 -17.11 -4.73 23.83
N VAL A 698 -17.63 -4.78 22.60
CA VAL A 698 -17.22 -5.74 21.57
C VAL A 698 -16.64 -5.02 20.35
N ALA A 699 -15.55 -5.58 19.82
CA ALA A 699 -15.02 -5.29 18.50
C ALA A 699 -15.34 -6.46 17.56
N LEU A 700 -15.67 -6.14 16.31
CA LEU A 700 -16.10 -7.11 15.31
C LEU A 700 -14.98 -7.30 14.28
N VAL A 701 -14.71 -8.54 13.88
CA VAL A 701 -14.00 -8.82 12.63
C VAL A 701 -15.03 -9.19 11.59
N ARG A 702 -15.13 -8.38 10.54
CA ARG A 702 -16.08 -8.58 9.45
C ARG A 702 -15.35 -9.11 8.22
N ALA A 703 -15.93 -10.11 7.58
CA ALA A 703 -15.42 -10.68 6.33
C ALA A 703 -16.56 -10.71 5.27
N PRO A 704 -16.80 -9.58 4.58
CA PRO A 704 -17.85 -9.46 3.57
C PRO A 704 -17.71 -10.44 2.41
N GLU A 705 -16.50 -10.92 2.14
CA GLU A 705 -16.19 -11.89 1.09
C GLU A 705 -15.83 -13.28 1.64
N GLY A 706 -15.90 -13.47 2.95
CA GLY A 706 -15.48 -14.72 3.60
C GLY A 706 -13.99 -14.72 4.00
N VAL A 707 -13.50 -15.86 4.47
CA VAL A 707 -12.17 -16.00 5.11
C VAL A 707 -10.99 -15.76 4.18
N THR A 708 -11.19 -15.80 2.86
CA THR A 708 -10.15 -15.57 1.84
C THR A 708 -10.03 -14.12 1.36
N GLY A 709 -11.05 -13.29 1.65
CA GLY A 709 -11.06 -11.87 1.30
C GLY A 709 -10.53 -10.98 2.43
N GLU A 710 -10.76 -9.67 2.30
CA GLU A 710 -10.33 -8.71 3.32
C GLU A 710 -11.09 -8.84 4.65
N LEU A 711 -10.35 -8.64 5.76
CA LEU A 711 -10.87 -8.69 7.12
C LEU A 711 -10.90 -7.28 7.73
N PHE A 712 -12.09 -6.83 8.13
CA PHE A 712 -12.29 -5.50 8.71
C PHE A 712 -12.39 -5.60 10.24
N PHE A 713 -11.40 -5.08 10.96
CA PHE A 713 -11.45 -4.97 12.42
C PHE A 713 -12.15 -3.68 12.85
N GLN A 714 -13.39 -3.79 13.33
CA GLN A 714 -14.25 -2.66 13.68
C GLN A 714 -14.45 -2.57 15.21
N LYS A 715 -13.87 -1.53 15.84
CA LYS A 715 -14.05 -1.25 17.29
C LYS A 715 -15.22 -0.32 17.62
N ASN A 716 -15.62 0.53 16.68
CA ASN A 716 -16.56 1.62 16.95
C ASN A 716 -17.89 1.43 16.19
N ALA A 717 -18.98 1.83 16.82
CA ALA A 717 -20.35 1.66 16.30
C ALA A 717 -20.79 2.75 15.30
N GLU A 718 -19.97 3.79 15.06
CA GLU A 718 -20.44 5.08 14.50
C GLU A 718 -20.99 5.03 13.07
N ARG A 719 -20.60 4.02 12.28
CA ARG A 719 -20.83 3.96 10.83
C ARG A 719 -21.97 3.05 10.38
N LEU A 720 -22.40 2.11 11.21
CA LEU A 720 -23.43 1.13 10.84
C LEU A 720 -24.43 0.98 11.97
N ALA A 721 -25.70 1.28 11.71
CA ALA A 721 -26.80 0.86 12.57
C ALA A 721 -26.98 -0.64 12.38
N ILE A 722 -26.17 -1.43 13.08
CA ILE A 722 -26.34 -2.88 13.15
C ILE A 722 -27.62 -3.10 13.97
N PRO A 723 -28.66 -3.74 13.39
CA PRO A 723 -29.93 -3.93 14.08
C PRO A 723 -29.71 -4.62 15.44
N GLY A 724 -30.32 -4.08 16.50
CA GLY A 724 -30.25 -4.62 17.85
C GLY A 724 -28.97 -4.28 18.66
N ILE A 725 -27.90 -3.76 18.05
CA ILE A 725 -26.67 -3.40 18.79
C ILE A 725 -26.90 -2.16 19.66
N GLU A 726 -26.65 -2.31 20.95
CA GLU A 726 -26.61 -1.21 21.91
C GLU A 726 -25.27 -0.48 21.80
N THR A 727 -25.29 0.84 22.00
CA THR A 727 -24.07 1.65 21.93
C THR A 727 -23.93 2.49 23.20
N MET A 728 -22.72 2.54 23.76
CA MET A 728 -22.43 3.32 24.96
C MET A 728 -21.50 4.50 24.64
N GLY A 729 -21.77 5.64 25.28
CA GLY A 729 -21.27 6.97 24.91
C GLY A 729 -19.74 7.16 24.91
N LYS A 730 -19.32 8.21 24.18
CA LYS A 730 -17.93 8.58 23.85
C LYS A 730 -17.03 8.98 25.02
N LYS A 731 -17.58 9.07 26.24
CA LYS A 731 -16.95 9.75 27.38
C LYS A 731 -15.60 9.13 27.78
N TYR A 732 -15.44 7.82 27.58
CA TYR A 732 -14.26 7.07 28.03
C TYR A 732 -13.20 6.81 26.95
N THR A 733 -13.62 6.66 25.69
CA THR A 733 -12.74 6.20 24.60
C THR A 733 -12.69 7.17 23.43
N GLY A 734 -13.39 8.31 23.51
CA GLY A 734 -13.58 9.26 22.41
C GLY A 734 -14.58 8.79 21.35
N HIS A 735 -15.00 7.52 21.35
CA HIS A 735 -15.88 6.90 20.36
C HIS A 735 -16.93 5.98 21.02
N PRO A 736 -18.12 5.78 20.45
CA PRO A 736 -19.09 4.85 20.99
C PRO A 736 -18.66 3.41 20.74
N VAL A 737 -18.71 2.61 21.80
CA VAL A 737 -18.42 1.18 21.78
C VAL A 737 -19.72 0.38 21.56
N MET A 738 -19.60 -0.80 20.96
CA MET A 738 -20.74 -1.69 20.67
C MET A 738 -20.97 -2.67 21.82
N LEU A 739 -22.23 -2.97 22.12
CA LEU A 739 -22.66 -4.02 23.04
C LEU A 739 -23.62 -4.97 22.31
N ILE A 740 -23.40 -6.28 22.46
CA ILE A 740 -24.26 -7.34 21.92
C ILE A 740 -24.86 -8.09 23.11
N ASN A 741 -26.07 -7.68 23.52
CA ASN A 741 -26.73 -8.19 24.73
C ASN A 741 -27.86 -9.19 24.45
N ASN A 742 -28.26 -9.35 23.19
CA ASN A 742 -29.37 -10.20 22.80
C ASN A 742 -29.12 -10.87 21.45
N LEU A 743 -29.94 -11.88 21.13
CA LEU A 743 -29.82 -12.67 19.91
C LEU A 743 -30.04 -11.81 18.65
N GLU A 744 -30.95 -10.84 18.70
CA GLU A 744 -31.20 -9.93 17.58
C GLU A 744 -29.94 -9.14 17.21
N ALA A 745 -29.26 -8.53 18.19
CA ALA A 745 -27.99 -7.83 18.01
C ALA A 745 -26.89 -8.73 17.41
N LEU A 746 -26.83 -9.98 17.88
CA LEU A 746 -25.84 -10.97 17.43
C LEU A 746 -26.06 -11.32 15.94
N ILE A 747 -27.30 -11.63 15.55
CA ILE A 747 -27.62 -11.95 14.17
C ILE A 747 -27.56 -10.72 13.27
N GLY A 748 -27.85 -9.53 13.80
CA GLY A 748 -27.57 -8.27 13.13
C GLY A 748 -26.09 -8.10 12.78
N ALA A 749 -25.19 -8.45 13.70
CA ALA A 749 -23.75 -8.41 13.44
C ALA A 749 -23.35 -9.40 12.33
N VAL A 750 -23.84 -10.63 12.39
CA VAL A 750 -23.60 -11.66 11.34
C VAL A 750 -24.15 -11.23 9.98
N GLN A 751 -25.33 -10.60 9.95
CA GLN A 751 -25.91 -10.04 8.75
C GLN A 751 -24.99 -8.99 8.12
N MET A 752 -24.29 -8.19 8.94
CA MET A 752 -23.25 -7.27 8.50
C MET A 752 -21.89 -7.93 8.25
N SER A 753 -21.87 -9.26 8.13
CA SER A 753 -20.70 -10.11 7.88
C SER A 753 -19.69 -10.15 9.02
N ALA A 754 -20.10 -9.86 10.26
CA ALA A 754 -19.26 -10.11 11.44
C ALA A 754 -19.11 -11.62 11.66
N MET A 755 -17.86 -12.08 11.72
CA MET A 755 -17.52 -13.48 11.95
C MET A 755 -16.86 -13.67 13.31
N GLU A 756 -15.90 -12.82 13.68
CA GLU A 756 -15.26 -12.86 15.01
C GLU A 756 -15.81 -11.76 15.93
N LEU A 757 -15.98 -12.09 17.21
CA LEU A 757 -16.44 -11.19 18.27
C LEU A 757 -15.34 -11.09 19.33
N HIS A 758 -14.81 -9.89 19.56
CA HIS A 758 -13.69 -9.65 20.48
C HIS A 758 -14.12 -8.73 21.62
N THR A 759 -14.10 -9.22 22.85
CA THR A 759 -14.58 -8.48 24.03
C THR A 759 -13.44 -7.77 24.76
N TRP A 760 -13.77 -6.65 25.39
CA TRP A 760 -12.92 -5.98 26.38
C TRP A 760 -12.84 -6.80 27.69
N ASN A 761 -11.92 -6.40 28.57
CA ASN A 761 -11.75 -6.97 29.91
C ASN A 761 -12.47 -6.17 31.03
N ALA A 762 -13.43 -5.33 30.66
CA ALA A 762 -14.28 -4.58 31.58
C ALA A 762 -15.74 -4.65 31.13
N LEU A 763 -16.64 -4.32 32.04
CA LEU A 763 -18.08 -4.21 31.80
C LEU A 763 -18.48 -2.76 31.57
N ALA A 764 -19.58 -2.56 30.86
CA ALA A 764 -20.13 -1.25 30.53
C ALA A 764 -20.47 -0.40 31.76
N GLU A 765 -20.83 -1.05 32.87
CA GLU A 765 -21.12 -0.41 34.15
C GLU A 765 -19.90 0.31 34.75
N ASP A 766 -18.70 -0.29 34.65
CA ASP A 766 -17.44 0.31 35.09
C ASP A 766 -16.32 -0.03 34.09
N LEU A 767 -16.19 0.85 33.07
CA LEU A 767 -15.15 0.70 32.05
C LEU A 767 -13.75 1.06 32.53
N GLU A 768 -13.60 1.75 33.67
CA GLU A 768 -12.28 2.14 34.17
C GLU A 768 -11.57 0.99 34.90
N ARG A 769 -12.35 0.04 35.43
CA ARG A 769 -11.86 -1.04 36.27
C ARG A 769 -12.13 -2.40 35.62
N PRO A 770 -11.10 -3.06 35.07
CA PRO A 770 -11.26 -4.40 34.51
C PRO A 770 -11.80 -5.39 35.55
N ASP A 771 -12.75 -6.21 35.11
CA ASP A 771 -13.32 -7.32 35.88
C ASP A 771 -12.65 -8.66 35.55
N ARG A 772 -11.61 -8.64 34.71
CA ARG A 772 -10.73 -9.78 34.43
C ARG A 772 -9.41 -9.33 33.84
N PHE A 773 -8.45 -10.25 33.81
CA PHE A 773 -7.32 -10.18 32.88
C PHE A 773 -7.16 -11.51 32.14
N ILE A 774 -6.46 -11.47 31.03
CA ILE A 774 -6.23 -12.61 30.15
C ILE A 774 -4.74 -12.78 29.93
N LEU A 775 -4.29 -14.03 29.99
CA LEU A 775 -2.97 -14.46 29.55
C LEU A 775 -3.17 -15.32 28.29
N ASP A 776 -2.73 -14.81 27.14
CA ASP A 776 -2.85 -15.49 25.85
C ASP A 776 -1.54 -16.23 25.54
N LEU A 777 -1.56 -17.56 25.64
CA LEU A 777 -0.38 -18.39 25.44
C LEU A 777 -0.17 -18.62 23.95
N ASP A 778 0.74 -17.85 23.36
CA ASP A 778 1.10 -17.88 21.95
C ASP A 778 2.38 -18.70 21.73
N PRO A 779 2.29 -19.91 21.15
CA PRO A 779 3.46 -20.75 20.94
C PRO A 779 4.27 -20.29 19.71
N ASP A 780 5.54 -20.67 19.68
CA ASP A 780 6.24 -20.87 18.41
C ASP A 780 5.46 -21.88 17.54
N PRO A 781 5.16 -21.58 16.26
CA PRO A 781 4.53 -22.52 15.35
C PRO A 781 5.21 -23.91 15.24
N ALA A 782 6.50 -24.02 15.55
CA ALA A 782 7.25 -25.27 15.51
C ALA A 782 7.19 -26.08 16.82
N LEU A 783 6.63 -25.53 17.91
CA LEU A 783 6.51 -26.27 19.17
C LEU A 783 5.42 -27.35 19.07
N PRO A 784 5.67 -28.57 19.59
CA PRO A 784 4.65 -29.60 19.65
C PRO A 784 3.55 -29.19 20.64
N TRP A 785 2.31 -29.60 20.36
CA TRP A 785 1.13 -29.28 21.17
C TRP A 785 1.29 -29.62 22.66
N ARG A 786 2.01 -30.69 22.98
CA ARG A 786 2.36 -31.05 24.36
C ARG A 786 3.02 -29.90 25.13
N SER A 787 3.84 -29.08 24.47
CA SER A 787 4.47 -27.90 25.10
C SER A 787 3.44 -26.85 25.50
N MET A 788 2.35 -26.70 24.74
CA MET A 788 1.23 -25.80 25.06
C MET A 788 0.49 -26.30 26.30
N VAL A 789 0.23 -27.60 26.38
CA VAL A 789 -0.39 -28.25 27.54
C VAL A 789 0.45 -28.04 28.81
N GLU A 790 1.74 -28.39 28.74
CA GLU A 790 2.69 -28.22 29.85
C GLU A 790 2.78 -26.75 30.31
N ALA A 791 2.88 -25.81 29.36
CA ALA A 791 2.94 -24.38 29.66
C ALA A 791 1.64 -23.85 30.27
N THR A 792 0.49 -24.34 29.82
CA THR A 792 -0.81 -23.97 30.40
C THR A 792 -0.90 -24.45 31.85
N GLN A 793 -0.50 -25.69 32.13
CA GLN A 793 -0.47 -26.23 33.51
C GLN A 793 0.50 -25.45 34.41
N MET A 794 1.69 -25.09 33.92
CA MET A 794 2.63 -24.24 34.66
C MET A 794 2.06 -22.85 34.93
N THR A 795 1.30 -22.29 33.99
CA THR A 795 0.63 -20.99 34.16
C THR A 795 -0.44 -21.08 35.24
N GLN A 796 -1.26 -22.14 35.23
CA GLN A 796 -2.26 -22.37 36.26
C GLN A 796 -1.62 -22.57 37.64
N ALA A 797 -0.55 -23.37 37.74
CA ALA A 797 0.16 -23.57 39.01
C ALA A 797 0.67 -22.26 39.62
N VAL A 798 1.24 -21.36 38.80
CA VAL A 798 1.66 -20.03 39.28
C VAL A 798 0.46 -19.17 39.73
N LEU A 799 -0.68 -19.25 39.04
CA LEU A 799 -1.88 -18.54 39.45
C LEU A 799 -2.49 -19.13 40.73
N ASP A 800 -2.45 -20.45 40.90
CA ASP A 800 -2.90 -21.16 42.11
C ASP A 800 -2.03 -20.79 43.32
N GLU A 801 -0.71 -20.70 43.14
CA GLU A 801 0.22 -20.20 44.18
C GLU A 801 -0.05 -18.73 44.57
N LEU A 802 -0.53 -17.93 43.63
CA LEU A 802 -0.99 -16.56 43.89
C LEU A 802 -2.40 -16.51 44.50
N GLY A 803 -3.11 -17.64 44.60
CA GLY A 803 -4.48 -17.73 45.09
C GLY A 803 -5.52 -17.18 44.11
N LEU A 804 -5.22 -17.22 42.81
CA LEU A 804 -6.10 -16.73 41.74
C LEU A 804 -6.71 -17.90 40.98
N LYS A 805 -8.03 -18.08 41.11
CA LYS A 805 -8.77 -19.04 40.30
C LYS A 805 -8.75 -18.59 38.83
N SER A 806 -8.45 -19.53 37.93
CA SER A 806 -8.33 -19.29 36.50
C SER A 806 -9.23 -20.22 35.69
N PHE A 807 -9.58 -19.79 34.48
CA PHE A 807 -10.50 -20.50 33.58
C PHE A 807 -9.90 -20.58 32.19
N LEU A 808 -10.06 -21.73 31.53
CA LEU A 808 -9.38 -21.99 30.26
C LEU A 808 -10.34 -21.94 29.07
N LYS A 809 -9.84 -21.50 27.93
CA LYS A 809 -10.47 -21.75 26.62
C LYS A 809 -9.44 -21.92 25.52
N THR A 810 -9.75 -22.75 24.53
CA THR A 810 -8.98 -22.77 23.29
C THR A 810 -9.14 -21.44 22.55
N SER A 811 -8.10 -21.01 21.83
CA SER A 811 -8.17 -19.78 21.03
C SER A 811 -8.97 -19.93 19.73
N GLY A 812 -9.20 -21.15 19.24
CA GLY A 812 -9.60 -21.42 17.85
C GLY A 812 -8.44 -21.20 16.85
N GLY A 813 -7.25 -20.83 17.34
CA GLY A 813 -6.04 -20.61 16.55
C GLY A 813 -4.98 -21.66 16.87
N LYS A 814 -3.89 -21.24 17.53
CA LYS A 814 -2.77 -22.12 17.89
C LYS A 814 -2.52 -22.22 19.41
N GLY A 815 -3.10 -21.33 20.20
CA GLY A 815 -2.83 -21.20 21.64
C GLY A 815 -4.04 -21.44 22.55
N ILE A 816 -3.79 -21.32 23.86
CA ILE A 816 -4.80 -21.37 24.93
C ILE A 816 -4.91 -19.98 25.58
N HIS A 817 -6.13 -19.54 25.89
CA HIS A 817 -6.34 -18.37 26.72
C HIS A 817 -6.61 -18.80 28.16
N VAL A 818 -5.89 -18.20 29.11
CA VAL A 818 -6.15 -18.31 30.54
C VAL A 818 -6.84 -17.02 30.99
N VAL A 819 -8.05 -17.15 31.51
CA VAL A 819 -8.91 -16.03 31.93
C VAL A 819 -8.98 -16.00 33.45
N VAL A 820 -8.66 -14.87 34.05
CA VAL A 820 -8.64 -14.69 35.49
C VAL A 820 -9.64 -13.59 35.86
N PRO A 821 -10.82 -13.93 36.44
CA PRO A 821 -11.79 -12.93 36.86
C PRO A 821 -11.26 -12.11 38.04
N LEU A 822 -11.68 -10.85 38.13
CA LEU A 822 -11.34 -9.92 39.20
C LEU A 822 -12.59 -9.19 39.68
N THR A 823 -12.62 -8.85 40.96
CA THR A 823 -13.55 -7.83 41.44
C THR A 823 -13.06 -6.46 40.93
N PRO A 824 -13.89 -5.62 40.28
CA PRO A 824 -13.48 -4.38 39.62
C PRO A 824 -13.04 -3.29 40.63
N LYS A 825 -11.82 -3.41 41.16
CA LYS A 825 -11.23 -2.45 42.11
C LYS A 825 -9.98 -1.76 41.58
N ALA A 826 -9.22 -2.45 40.74
CA ALA A 826 -7.99 -1.94 40.15
C ALA A 826 -8.28 -1.34 38.77
N ASP A 827 -7.58 -0.27 38.41
CA ASP A 827 -7.65 0.32 37.08
C ASP A 827 -6.86 -0.51 36.03
N TRP A 828 -6.97 -0.11 34.77
CA TRP A 828 -6.27 -0.75 33.65
C TRP A 828 -4.75 -0.83 33.82
N GLU A 829 -4.12 0.22 34.35
CA GLU A 829 -2.67 0.26 34.50
C GLU A 829 -2.21 -0.74 35.56
N ALA A 830 -2.91 -0.80 36.70
CA ALA A 830 -2.63 -1.74 37.77
C ALA A 830 -2.84 -3.20 37.33
N VAL A 831 -3.92 -3.49 36.58
CA VAL A 831 -4.20 -4.84 36.06
C VAL A 831 -3.18 -5.25 35.00
N LYS A 832 -2.84 -4.35 34.06
CA LYS A 832 -1.82 -4.61 33.03
C LYS A 832 -0.43 -4.79 33.65
N SER A 833 -0.06 -3.98 34.63
CA SER A 833 1.24 -4.08 35.31
C SER A 833 1.35 -5.36 36.13
N PHE A 834 0.27 -5.76 36.81
CA PHE A 834 0.23 -7.01 37.56
C PHE A 834 0.34 -8.24 36.64
N SER A 835 -0.45 -8.29 35.56
CA SER A 835 -0.36 -9.38 34.57
C SER A 835 1.02 -9.45 33.89
N HIS A 836 1.62 -8.30 33.56
CA HIS A 836 3.00 -8.26 33.05
C HIS A 836 4.01 -8.79 34.08
N ALA A 837 3.85 -8.46 35.36
CA ALA A 837 4.74 -8.95 36.41
C ALA A 837 4.66 -10.47 36.58
N ILE A 838 3.45 -11.07 36.49
CA ILE A 838 3.29 -12.53 36.45
C ILE A 838 4.07 -13.12 35.28
N VAL A 839 3.90 -12.57 34.07
CA VAL A 839 4.60 -13.06 32.87
C VAL A 839 6.12 -12.93 33.00
N LYS A 840 6.63 -11.81 33.53
CA LYS A 840 8.06 -11.61 33.81
C LYS A 840 8.58 -12.61 34.84
N HIS A 841 7.82 -12.86 35.89
CA HIS A 841 8.18 -13.82 36.93
C HIS A 841 8.28 -15.23 36.35
N MET A 842 7.30 -15.66 35.56
CA MET A 842 7.30 -16.95 34.88
C MET A 842 8.46 -17.09 33.88
N ALA A 843 8.70 -16.07 33.05
CA ALA A 843 9.81 -16.08 32.10
C ALA A 843 11.18 -16.06 32.80
N LYS A 844 11.27 -15.54 34.03
CA LYS A 844 12.49 -15.60 34.84
C LYS A 844 12.69 -16.98 35.48
N LEU A 845 11.63 -17.61 35.97
CA LEU A 845 11.69 -18.94 36.58
C LEU A 845 11.95 -20.04 35.55
N LEU A 846 11.33 -19.93 34.38
CA LEU A 846 11.33 -20.96 33.34
C LEU A 846 11.69 -20.32 31.96
N PRO A 847 12.90 -19.76 31.83
CA PRO A 847 13.32 -19.01 30.63
C PRO A 847 13.38 -19.86 29.36
N ASP A 848 13.52 -21.19 29.50
CA ASP A 848 13.54 -22.14 28.38
C ASP A 848 12.14 -22.53 27.91
N ARG A 849 11.09 -22.12 28.63
CA ARG A 849 9.68 -22.41 28.30
C ARG A 849 8.90 -21.15 27.96
N PHE A 850 9.17 -20.05 28.67
CA PHE A 850 8.39 -18.82 28.53
C PHE A 850 9.23 -17.64 28.05
N SER A 851 8.57 -16.75 27.31
CA SER A 851 9.07 -15.42 26.97
C SER A 851 8.09 -14.36 27.48
N ALA A 852 8.65 -13.26 27.99
CA ALA A 852 7.90 -12.08 28.41
C ALA A 852 7.92 -10.96 27.35
N VAL A 853 8.56 -11.18 26.19
CA VAL A 853 8.73 -10.17 25.15
C VAL A 853 7.93 -10.55 23.92
N SER A 854 7.12 -9.62 23.43
CA SER A 854 6.26 -9.84 22.26
C SER A 854 7.07 -10.02 20.96
N GLY A 855 6.45 -10.64 19.96
CA GLY A 855 7.03 -10.84 18.64
C GLY A 855 7.58 -12.27 18.41
N PRO A 856 7.39 -12.87 17.22
CA PRO A 856 7.76 -14.27 16.97
C PRO A 856 9.22 -14.64 17.23
N LYS A 857 10.19 -13.72 17.02
CA LYS A 857 11.61 -13.99 17.28
C LYS A 857 11.95 -14.11 18.77
N ASN A 858 11.15 -13.50 19.64
CA ASN A 858 11.42 -13.50 21.08
C ASN A 858 10.88 -14.75 21.79
N ARG A 859 10.24 -15.66 21.04
CA ARG A 859 9.67 -16.91 21.57
C ARG A 859 10.09 -18.14 20.77
N VAL A 860 11.22 -18.09 20.05
CA VAL A 860 11.67 -19.26 19.26
C VAL A 860 11.89 -20.45 20.20
N GLY A 861 11.19 -21.56 19.94
CA GLY A 861 11.17 -22.75 20.80
C GLY A 861 10.54 -22.53 22.19
N ARG A 862 9.80 -21.43 22.39
CA ARG A 862 9.17 -21.05 23.67
C ARG A 862 7.72 -20.59 23.45
N ILE A 863 7.02 -20.33 24.55
CA ILE A 863 5.67 -19.77 24.54
C ILE A 863 5.74 -18.33 25.04
N PHE A 864 5.23 -17.39 24.24
CA PHE A 864 5.02 -16.03 24.72
C PHE A 864 3.68 -15.99 25.45
N ILE A 865 3.68 -15.49 26.68
CA ILE A 865 2.44 -15.22 27.39
C ILE A 865 2.06 -13.76 27.10
N ASP A 866 1.16 -13.56 26.15
CA ASP A 866 0.73 -12.23 25.74
C ASP A 866 -0.18 -11.60 26.80
N TYR A 867 0.38 -10.64 27.54
CA TYR A 867 -0.32 -9.79 28.50
C TYR A 867 -0.83 -8.48 27.88
N LEU A 868 -0.49 -8.18 26.61
CA LEU A 868 -0.83 -6.90 25.97
C LEU A 868 -2.35 -6.75 25.75
N ARG A 869 -3.09 -7.86 25.85
CA ARG A 869 -4.56 -7.90 25.85
C ARG A 869 -5.21 -7.20 27.05
N ASN A 870 -4.44 -6.85 28.07
CA ASN A 870 -4.92 -6.26 29.32
C ASN A 870 -4.84 -4.73 29.37
N GLY A 871 -4.52 -4.07 28.26
CA GLY A 871 -4.56 -2.60 28.15
C GLY A 871 -5.94 -2.06 27.81
N LEU A 872 -6.17 -0.77 28.09
CA LEU A 872 -7.40 -0.06 27.71
C LEU A 872 -7.63 -0.18 26.19
N GLY A 873 -8.83 -0.62 25.80
CA GLY A 873 -9.21 -0.79 24.40
C GLY A 873 -8.60 -1.99 23.67
N ALA A 874 -7.81 -2.82 24.37
CA ALA A 874 -7.42 -4.13 23.87
C ALA A 874 -8.59 -5.12 24.03
N THR A 875 -8.60 -6.13 23.16
CA THR A 875 -9.70 -7.10 23.08
C THR A 875 -9.16 -8.51 22.89
N THR A 876 -9.96 -9.48 23.33
CA THR A 876 -9.69 -10.91 23.13
C THR A 876 -10.91 -11.58 22.52
N ILE A 877 -10.70 -12.57 21.65
CA ILE A 877 -11.78 -13.37 21.06
C ILE A 877 -12.69 -13.90 22.16
N CYS A 878 -14.00 -13.69 22.01
CA CYS A 878 -15.02 -14.13 22.95
C CYS A 878 -15.10 -15.66 22.96
N ALA A 879 -15.43 -16.25 24.11
CA ALA A 879 -15.77 -17.66 24.18
C ALA A 879 -16.98 -17.96 23.28
N TYR A 880 -16.96 -19.09 22.59
CA TYR A 880 -17.92 -19.54 21.57
C TYR A 880 -17.95 -18.71 20.27
N SER A 881 -17.03 -17.76 20.08
CA SER A 881 -16.91 -17.03 18.81
C SER A 881 -16.04 -17.76 17.78
N VAL A 882 -16.45 -17.66 16.52
CA VAL A 882 -15.78 -18.23 15.34
C VAL A 882 -14.51 -17.44 15.01
N ARG A 883 -13.53 -18.11 14.41
CA ARG A 883 -12.31 -17.51 13.85
C ARG A 883 -12.40 -17.44 12.33
N THR A 884 -11.92 -16.34 11.74
CA THR A 884 -11.78 -16.17 10.29
C THR A 884 -10.53 -16.91 9.80
N ARG A 885 -10.59 -18.23 9.86
CA ARG A 885 -9.55 -19.18 9.42
C ARG A 885 -10.23 -20.33 8.71
N GLU A 886 -9.45 -21.05 7.91
CA GLU A 886 -9.89 -22.28 7.24
C GLU A 886 -10.58 -23.24 8.21
N GLY A 887 -11.76 -23.74 7.82
CA GLY A 887 -12.57 -24.65 8.63
C GLY A 887 -13.40 -23.96 9.73
N LEU A 888 -13.35 -22.63 9.85
CA LEU A 888 -14.12 -21.82 10.81
C LEU A 888 -14.04 -22.35 12.27
N PRO A 889 -12.82 -22.48 12.84
CA PRO A 889 -12.65 -22.97 14.20
C PRO A 889 -13.22 -21.99 15.22
N VAL A 890 -13.59 -22.50 16.40
CA VAL A 890 -14.26 -21.75 17.46
C VAL A 890 -13.37 -21.69 18.71
N SER A 891 -13.40 -20.56 19.42
CA SER A 891 -12.77 -20.45 20.75
C SER A 891 -13.67 -21.09 21.80
N VAL A 892 -13.29 -22.22 22.41
CA VAL A 892 -14.21 -23.02 23.26
C VAL A 892 -13.70 -23.10 24.70
N PRO A 893 -14.52 -22.78 25.71
CA PRO A 893 -14.25 -23.05 27.11
C PRO A 893 -13.96 -24.52 27.39
N ILE A 894 -12.97 -24.75 28.25
CA ILE A 894 -12.54 -26.09 28.62
C ILE A 894 -12.34 -26.24 30.13
N PHE A 895 -12.61 -27.43 30.66
CA PHE A 895 -12.19 -27.89 31.97
C PHE A 895 -10.67 -28.02 32.02
N GLN A 896 -10.11 -28.01 33.22
CA GLN A 896 -8.66 -28.16 33.41
C GLN A 896 -8.22 -29.59 33.11
N GLU A 897 -9.06 -30.58 33.44
CA GLU A 897 -8.78 -32.00 33.31
C GLU A 897 -8.72 -32.42 31.83
N GLU A 898 -9.56 -31.84 30.98
CA GLU A 898 -9.62 -32.18 29.55
C GLU A 898 -8.48 -31.55 28.73
N LEU A 899 -7.70 -30.63 29.31
CA LEU A 899 -6.54 -30.02 28.64
C LEU A 899 -5.57 -31.09 28.11
N LEU A 900 -5.44 -32.21 28.81
CA LEU A 900 -4.57 -33.33 28.44
C LEU A 900 -5.09 -34.14 27.24
N GLU A 901 -6.39 -34.09 26.98
CA GLU A 901 -7.05 -34.91 25.95
C GLU A 901 -7.17 -34.19 24.60
N ILE A 902 -7.13 -32.86 24.64
CA ILE A 902 -7.26 -32.02 23.45
C ILE A 902 -5.97 -32.12 22.61
N LYS A 903 -6.13 -32.20 21.29
CA LYS A 903 -5.02 -32.36 20.32
C LYS A 903 -4.57 -31.06 19.64
N GLY A 904 -5.27 -29.95 19.87
CA GLY A 904 -4.98 -28.66 19.26
C GLY A 904 -5.95 -27.57 19.68
N ALA A 905 -5.58 -26.31 19.44
CA ALA A 905 -6.40 -25.15 19.80
C ALA A 905 -7.59 -24.88 18.87
N ASN A 906 -7.71 -25.60 17.75
CA ASN A 906 -8.70 -25.42 16.70
C ASN A 906 -9.53 -26.70 16.43
N VAL A 907 -9.64 -27.60 17.43
CA VAL A 907 -10.35 -28.88 17.29
C VAL A 907 -11.86 -28.74 17.10
N TRP A 908 -12.44 -27.64 17.59
CA TRP A 908 -13.87 -27.34 17.42
C TRP A 908 -14.08 -26.26 16.38
N ASN A 909 -15.14 -26.42 15.59
CA ASN A 909 -15.56 -25.51 14.53
C ASN A 909 -17.09 -25.42 14.51
N ILE A 910 -17.62 -24.60 13.59
CA ILE A 910 -19.07 -24.36 13.50
C ILE A 910 -19.89 -25.63 13.23
N ARG A 911 -19.28 -26.69 12.69
CA ARG A 911 -19.96 -27.93 12.33
C ARG A 911 -19.98 -28.95 13.46
N ASN A 912 -18.97 -29.00 14.33
CA ASN A 912 -18.87 -30.06 15.35
C ASN A 912 -19.08 -29.58 16.80
N LEU A 913 -19.16 -28.26 17.06
CA LEU A 913 -19.29 -27.76 18.43
C LEU A 913 -20.58 -28.22 19.12
N HIS A 914 -21.68 -28.36 18.37
CA HIS A 914 -22.97 -28.82 18.91
C HIS A 914 -22.87 -30.22 19.54
N GLU A 915 -22.06 -31.12 18.98
CA GLU A 915 -21.82 -32.46 19.53
C GLU A 915 -21.10 -32.38 20.88
N ARG A 916 -20.16 -31.44 21.02
CA ARG A 916 -19.48 -31.20 22.30
C ARG A 916 -20.46 -30.66 23.33
N LEU A 917 -21.23 -29.64 22.98
CA LEU A 917 -22.20 -29.03 23.91
C LEU A 917 -23.25 -30.03 24.38
N GLY A 918 -23.66 -30.98 23.54
CA GLY A 918 -24.57 -32.07 23.92
C GLY A 918 -23.95 -33.15 24.82
N LYS A 919 -22.61 -33.21 24.93
CA LYS A 919 -21.86 -34.16 25.77
C LYS A 919 -21.40 -33.57 27.10
N LEU A 920 -21.54 -32.26 27.30
CA LEU A 920 -21.11 -31.60 28.53
C LEU A 920 -22.16 -31.78 29.63
N ASP A 921 -21.76 -32.35 30.76
CA ASP A 921 -22.62 -32.45 31.95
C ASP A 921 -22.79 -31.10 32.67
N ALA A 922 -21.82 -30.19 32.51
CA ALA A 922 -21.82 -28.85 33.09
C ALA A 922 -20.99 -27.87 32.24
N ASP A 923 -21.25 -26.57 32.39
CA ASP A 923 -20.44 -25.51 31.79
C ASP A 923 -19.04 -25.46 32.43
N PRO A 924 -17.93 -25.59 31.67
CA PRO A 924 -16.58 -25.41 32.20
C PRO A 924 -16.35 -24.08 32.91
N TRP A 925 -17.15 -23.06 32.60
CA TRP A 925 -17.06 -21.71 33.19
C TRP A 925 -18.18 -21.39 34.18
N ALA A 926 -18.92 -22.39 34.69
CA ALA A 926 -20.05 -22.20 35.61
C ALA A 926 -19.74 -21.34 36.86
N ASP A 927 -18.49 -21.35 37.31
CA ASP A 927 -18.03 -20.61 38.49
C ASP A 927 -17.40 -19.25 38.17
N LEU A 928 -17.23 -18.89 36.89
CA LEU A 928 -16.54 -17.66 36.48
C LEU A 928 -17.22 -16.43 37.09
N SER A 929 -18.55 -16.33 36.97
CA SER A 929 -19.35 -15.22 37.49
C SER A 929 -19.48 -15.20 39.01
N LYS A 930 -19.22 -16.33 39.69
CA LYS A 930 -19.28 -16.48 41.16
C LYS A 930 -17.94 -16.15 41.83
N THR A 931 -16.85 -16.24 41.09
CA THR A 931 -15.50 -16.02 41.63
C THR A 931 -15.33 -14.55 42.04
N ARG A 932 -14.87 -14.31 43.26
CA ARG A 932 -14.56 -12.98 43.81
C ARG A 932 -13.14 -12.98 44.31
N GLN A 933 -12.25 -12.32 43.57
CA GLN A 933 -10.83 -12.21 43.91
C GLN A 933 -10.29 -10.84 43.50
N THR A 934 -9.23 -10.38 44.16
CA THR A 934 -8.63 -9.04 43.98
C THR A 934 -7.12 -9.13 43.99
N ILE A 935 -6.45 -8.19 43.30
CA ILE A 935 -4.99 -8.09 43.33
C ILE A 935 -4.55 -7.55 44.70
N THR A 936 -3.88 -8.37 45.51
CA THR A 936 -3.40 -8.00 46.86
C THR A 936 -1.96 -7.49 46.83
N ALA A 937 -1.55 -6.77 47.89
CA ALA A 937 -0.16 -6.33 48.06
C ALA A 937 0.82 -7.51 48.19
N GLU A 938 0.37 -8.62 48.79
CA GLU A 938 1.17 -9.84 48.90
C GLU A 938 1.44 -10.45 47.52
N MET A 939 0.40 -10.58 46.68
CA MET A 939 0.55 -11.07 45.30
C MET A 939 1.54 -10.20 44.51
N ARG A 940 1.42 -8.87 44.59
CA ARG A 940 2.35 -7.91 43.96
C ARG A 940 3.80 -8.15 44.40
N THR A 941 4.00 -8.37 45.70
CA THR A 941 5.33 -8.63 46.27
C THR A 941 5.91 -9.94 45.74
N ARG A 942 5.10 -11.01 45.69
CA ARG A 942 5.52 -12.33 45.18
C ARG A 942 5.98 -12.28 43.72
N VAL A 943 5.34 -11.46 42.88
CA VAL A 943 5.73 -11.27 41.47
C VAL A 943 6.76 -10.15 41.24
N GLY A 944 7.33 -9.58 42.30
CA GLY A 944 8.44 -8.62 42.22
C GLY A 944 8.04 -7.16 41.92
N LEU A 945 6.77 -6.79 42.15
CA LEU A 945 6.35 -5.39 42.12
C LEU A 945 6.62 -4.71 43.47
N LYS A 946 7.21 -3.51 43.44
CA LYS A 946 7.36 -2.66 44.65
C LYS A 946 5.98 -2.13 45.07
N ARG A 947 5.81 -1.93 46.39
CA ARG A 947 4.55 -1.51 47.02
C ARG A 947 3.93 -0.28 46.39
#